data_AF-A0A1V4YVI4-F1
#
_entry.id   AF-A0A1V4YVI4-F1
#
_cell.length_a   1.000
_cell.length_b   1.000
_cell.length_c   1.000
_cell.angle_alpha   90.00
_cell.angle_beta   90.00
_cell.angle_gamma   90.00
#
_symmetry.space_group_name_H-M   'P 1'
#
loop_
_entity.id
_entity.type
_entity.pdbx_description
1 polymer ?
#
loop_
_entity_poly.entity_id
_entity_poly.type
_entity_poly.pdbx_seq_one_letter_code
_entity_poly.pdbx_strand_id
1 'polypeptide(L)'
;MLQKMRRIQVIGPKRSFHEVVDTLYRTGTVHLEDVSQCISPEEISLKKVELEGLGDVPGILVKINGIFFTLPRTADEQGLQARFEQELSASPHTRVIERARQVIADLEWTTKSLALRKSDHEMAITALNRYEKVIRRIQHIEPELPALTGYEVNILIIQKEFMDVLQFIQAELAEITGNRFEFMYTGVDEESLAAIAVFNKRYSEQVHAFVFATNVNEVRLPEDFYGHSFQEMLEMIEERRTAASKEIAEINRELEELSHRWYWELSVLRRYIEDINEEMNTFGKFGESKYAFVIQGWVPQKAFRETARTLKETFGGRVAIETLPVTPEDLANAPTFYDNPRFVRPFEFFMKLMRPPRYFEVDPSPFMALFFPIFFGVMVGDVGYGLIIMAISAAVRARAKAQWLRDLASILLLSSVPTIVFGFLFGEFFGDLGEHMHLFHPVTVFGVTWNRMEAVIPMLALALVIGLFHVFLGLGVGLYNAWTVRSKKHMIEKIATAGVIVGLIVCLGCAARFMPDYAMWAGIALLLVSVPLVFYGGGVFGAIELISAVGNIMSYARLMAIGMASVVLAIVANEFAGALGIAAVGIVAAVLLHMMNLGMGMFSPSIHALRLHMVEFFSKFYQGGGQLYRPFKKLEKES
;
A
#
# COMPACT_ATOMS: atom_id res chain seq x y z
N MET A 1 12.56 -12.11 16.91
CA MET A 1 12.35 -13.56 16.74
C MET A 1 10.88 -13.81 16.97
N LEU A 2 10.29 -14.76 16.26
CA LEU A 2 8.89 -15.12 16.49
C LEU A 2 8.75 -15.82 17.83
N GLN A 3 7.80 -15.35 18.64
CA GLN A 3 7.51 -15.96 19.91
C GLN A 3 6.59 -17.17 19.73
N LYS A 4 6.86 -18.27 20.46
CA LYS A 4 5.96 -19.41 20.52
C LYS A 4 4.63 -18.99 21.14
N MET A 5 3.53 -19.39 20.49
CA MET A 5 2.17 -19.15 20.95
C MET A 5 1.58 -20.42 21.56
N ARG A 6 0.67 -20.22 22.51
CA ARG A 6 -0.16 -21.29 23.09
C ARG A 6 -1.62 -20.98 22.81
N ARG A 7 -2.34 -21.97 22.30
CA ARG A 7 -3.79 -21.91 22.19
C ARG A 7 -4.39 -22.23 23.55
N ILE A 8 -5.23 -21.34 24.05
CA ILE A 8 -5.84 -21.46 25.36
C ILE A 8 -7.37 -21.43 25.26
N GLN A 9 -8.00 -22.05 26.25
CA GLN A 9 -9.43 -21.97 26.48
C GLN A 9 -9.67 -21.52 27.92
N VAL A 10 -10.50 -20.51 28.09
CA VAL A 10 -10.94 -20.00 29.40
C VAL A 10 -12.41 -20.35 29.56
N ILE A 11 -12.74 -21.12 30.60
CA ILE A 11 -14.09 -21.59 30.89
C ILE A 11 -14.48 -21.16 32.30
N GLY A 12 -15.68 -20.62 32.48
CA GLY A 12 -16.18 -20.23 33.79
C GLY A 12 -17.70 -20.10 33.82
N PRO A 13 -18.29 -19.84 35.01
CA PRO A 13 -19.72 -19.62 35.15
C PRO A 13 -20.15 -18.32 34.46
N LYS A 14 -21.33 -18.32 33.81
CA LYS A 14 -21.88 -17.14 33.10
C LYS A 14 -21.94 -15.88 33.98
N ARG A 15 -22.14 -16.02 35.28
CA ARG A 15 -22.17 -14.91 36.26
C ARG A 15 -20.85 -14.14 36.35
N SER A 16 -19.71 -14.78 36.07
CA SER A 16 -18.38 -14.16 36.14
C SER A 16 -17.87 -13.70 34.77
N PHE A 17 -18.70 -13.78 33.72
CA PHE A 17 -18.28 -13.49 32.35
C PHE A 17 -17.71 -12.08 32.19
N HIS A 18 -18.45 -11.04 32.60
CA HIS A 18 -18.02 -9.64 32.46
C HIS A 18 -16.72 -9.36 33.22
N GLU A 19 -16.61 -9.83 34.47
CA GLU A 19 -15.40 -9.67 35.27
C GLU A 19 -14.18 -10.35 34.63
N VAL A 20 -14.37 -11.52 34.00
CA VAL A 20 -13.30 -12.25 33.30
C VAL A 20 -12.88 -11.52 32.02
N VAL A 21 -13.85 -11.06 31.22
CA VAL A 21 -13.57 -10.27 30.02
C VAL A 21 -12.79 -9.00 30.38
N ASP A 22 -13.22 -8.28 31.42
CA ASP A 22 -12.51 -7.10 31.92
C ASP A 22 -11.09 -7.42 32.39
N THR A 23 -10.91 -8.54 33.10
CA THR A 23 -9.59 -8.98 33.56
C THR A 23 -8.68 -9.32 32.39
N LEU A 24 -9.20 -10.04 31.39
CA LEU A 24 -8.46 -10.38 30.17
C LEU A 24 -8.11 -9.13 29.36
N TYR A 25 -9.04 -8.18 29.27
CA TYR A 25 -8.85 -6.91 28.57
C TYR A 25 -7.78 -6.04 29.25
N ARG A 26 -7.79 -5.96 30.58
CA ARG A 26 -6.76 -5.26 31.37
C ARG A 26 -5.39 -5.92 31.24
N THR A 27 -5.36 -7.25 31.20
CA THR A 27 -4.11 -8.00 31.05
C THR A 27 -3.55 -7.84 29.64
N GLY A 28 -4.41 -7.78 28.62
CA GLY A 28 -4.01 -7.43 27.25
C GLY A 28 -3.08 -8.44 26.58
N THR A 29 -3.23 -9.73 26.90
CA THR A 29 -2.32 -10.81 26.46
C THR A 29 -2.98 -11.88 25.58
N VAL A 30 -4.31 -11.83 25.38
CA VAL A 30 -5.03 -12.86 24.61
C VAL A 30 -5.42 -12.33 23.25
N HIS A 31 -5.04 -13.02 22.18
CA HIS A 31 -5.62 -12.82 20.86
C HIS A 31 -6.86 -13.70 20.73
N LEU A 32 -8.02 -13.10 20.52
CA LEU A 32 -9.29 -13.83 20.53
C LEU A 32 -9.56 -14.56 19.20
N GLU A 33 -9.90 -15.84 19.29
CA GLU A 33 -10.43 -16.64 18.19
C GLU A 33 -11.97 -16.68 18.24
N ASP A 34 -12.61 -16.86 17.08
CA ASP A 34 -14.04 -17.09 17.02
C ASP A 34 -14.36 -18.53 17.42
N VAL A 35 -14.99 -18.69 18.59
CA VAL A 35 -15.38 -20.00 19.14
C VAL A 35 -16.37 -20.72 18.22
N SER A 36 -17.18 -19.98 17.44
CA SER A 36 -18.19 -20.58 16.54
C SER A 36 -17.59 -21.29 15.32
N GLN A 37 -16.35 -20.95 14.93
CA GLN A 37 -15.63 -21.64 13.86
C GLN A 37 -14.94 -22.93 14.34
N CYS A 38 -14.77 -23.08 15.65
CA CYS A 38 -13.95 -24.13 16.25
C CYS A 38 -14.76 -25.30 16.82
N ILE A 39 -16.06 -25.12 17.04
CA ILE A 39 -16.93 -26.12 17.66
C ILE A 39 -18.05 -26.45 16.68
N SER A 40 -18.16 -27.72 16.28
CA SER A 40 -19.23 -28.17 15.40
C SER A 40 -20.58 -27.99 16.13
N PRO A 41 -21.63 -27.47 15.46
CA PRO A 41 -22.94 -27.23 16.09
C PRO A 41 -23.56 -28.46 16.77
N GLU A 42 -23.10 -29.65 16.40
CA GLU A 42 -23.58 -30.95 16.87
C GLU A 42 -23.02 -31.37 18.24
N GLU A 43 -21.89 -30.81 18.71
CA GLU A 43 -21.22 -31.28 19.94
C GLU A 43 -21.62 -30.49 21.20
N ILE A 44 -21.82 -29.17 21.10
CA ILE A 44 -22.24 -28.30 22.21
C ILE A 44 -23.05 -27.12 21.64
N SER A 45 -24.27 -26.88 22.16
CA SER A 45 -25.09 -25.73 21.77
C SER A 45 -24.55 -24.43 22.38
N LEU A 46 -23.43 -23.93 21.86
CA LEU A 46 -22.91 -22.61 22.22
C LEU A 46 -23.57 -21.55 21.34
N LYS A 47 -24.20 -20.57 21.97
CA LYS A 47 -24.69 -19.37 21.29
C LYS A 47 -23.59 -18.32 21.31
N LYS A 48 -23.56 -17.46 20.29
CA LYS A 48 -22.74 -16.24 20.34
C LYS A 48 -23.24 -15.37 21.48
N VAL A 49 -22.32 -14.71 22.17
CA VAL A 49 -22.71 -13.71 23.18
C VAL A 49 -23.27 -12.51 22.42
N GLU A 50 -24.59 -12.35 22.44
CA GLU A 50 -25.27 -11.15 21.96
C GLU A 50 -25.34 -10.14 23.12
N LEU A 51 -24.89 -8.92 22.87
CA LEU A 51 -25.17 -7.80 23.77
C LEU A 51 -26.65 -7.45 23.64
N GLU A 52 -27.48 -8.03 24.51
CA GLU A 52 -28.93 -7.79 24.55
C GLU A 52 -29.22 -6.28 24.61
N GLY A 53 -30.06 -5.80 23.70
CA GLY A 53 -30.57 -4.41 23.70
C GLY A 53 -29.81 -3.38 22.86
N LEU A 54 -28.72 -3.73 22.16
CA LEU A 54 -27.99 -2.77 21.31
C LEU A 54 -28.56 -2.63 19.87
N GLY A 55 -29.45 -3.53 19.43
CA GLY A 55 -30.09 -3.46 18.10
C GLY A 55 -29.10 -3.50 16.93
N ASP A 56 -29.51 -3.00 15.76
CA ASP A 56 -28.70 -2.98 14.53
C ASP A 56 -27.65 -1.84 14.53
N VAL A 57 -26.59 -2.00 15.31
CA VAL A 57 -25.42 -1.10 15.34
C VAL A 57 -24.69 -1.04 13.98
N PRO A 58 -24.47 -2.15 13.25
CA PRO A 58 -23.85 -2.10 11.91
C PRO A 58 -24.63 -1.21 10.94
N GLY A 59 -25.96 -1.32 10.91
CA GLY A 59 -26.81 -0.47 10.06
C GLY A 59 -26.73 1.01 10.44
N ILE A 60 -26.67 1.34 11.74
CA ILE A 60 -26.47 2.72 12.23
C ILE A 60 -25.13 3.26 11.76
N LEU A 61 -24.06 2.47 11.86
CA LEU A 61 -22.71 2.89 11.45
C LEU A 61 -22.65 3.19 9.95
N VAL A 62 -23.28 2.36 9.10
CA VAL A 62 -23.36 2.60 7.65
C VAL A 62 -24.07 3.93 7.36
N LYS A 63 -25.20 4.19 8.02
CA LYS A 63 -25.95 5.43 7.84
C LYS A 63 -25.18 6.68 8.29
N ILE A 64 -24.56 6.62 9.48
CA ILE A 64 -23.72 7.72 9.98
C ILE A 64 -22.55 7.99 9.04
N ASN A 65 -21.87 6.94 8.56
CA ASN A 65 -20.77 7.09 7.60
C ASN A 65 -21.23 7.77 6.31
N GLY A 66 -22.41 7.39 5.79
CA GLY A 66 -23.01 8.03 4.62
C GLY A 66 -23.25 9.52 4.83
N ILE A 67 -23.91 9.89 5.93
CA ILE A 67 -24.17 11.31 6.29
C ILE A 67 -22.85 12.06 6.47
N PHE A 68 -21.90 11.50 7.23
CA PHE A 68 -20.62 12.13 7.51
C PHE A 68 -19.80 12.38 6.23
N PHE A 69 -19.85 11.48 5.24
CA PHE A 69 -19.14 11.64 3.98
C PHE A 69 -19.74 12.73 3.07
N THR A 70 -21.05 13.00 3.19
CA THR A 70 -21.70 14.08 2.45
C THR A 70 -21.40 15.49 3.00
N LEU A 71 -20.99 15.58 4.27
CA LEU A 71 -20.74 16.86 4.93
C LEU A 71 -19.29 17.33 4.71
N PRO A 72 -19.07 18.61 4.37
CA PRO A 72 -17.72 19.18 4.26
C PRO A 72 -17.03 19.20 5.62
N ARG A 73 -15.70 19.08 5.64
CA ARG A 73 -14.92 19.13 6.88
C ARG A 73 -14.86 20.56 7.42
N THR A 74 -15.18 20.74 8.70
CA THR A 74 -15.07 22.02 9.41
C THR A 74 -13.90 22.03 10.41
N ALA A 75 -13.43 23.22 10.79
CA ALA A 75 -12.40 23.40 11.83
C ALA A 75 -13.06 23.44 13.22
N ASP A 76 -12.38 22.91 14.25
CA ASP A 76 -12.89 22.93 15.63
C ASP A 76 -12.45 24.21 16.32
N GLU A 77 -13.17 25.30 16.06
CA GLU A 77 -12.82 26.62 16.63
C GLU A 77 -13.24 26.75 18.10
N GLN A 78 -14.15 25.90 18.59
CA GLN A 78 -14.79 26.05 19.92
C GLN A 78 -14.49 24.88 20.88
N GLY A 79 -13.68 23.91 20.48
CA GLY A 79 -13.42 22.70 21.28
C GLY A 79 -14.68 21.85 21.48
N LEU A 80 -15.60 21.89 20.50
CA LEU A 80 -16.88 21.17 20.55
C LEU A 80 -16.66 19.67 20.62
N GLN A 81 -15.60 19.18 19.97
CA GLN A 81 -15.24 17.76 19.99
C GLN A 81 -15.01 17.28 21.44
N ALA A 82 -14.22 18.00 22.23
CA ALA A 82 -13.91 17.61 23.61
C ALA A 82 -15.16 17.61 24.51
N ARG A 83 -16.10 18.54 24.29
CA ARG A 83 -17.36 18.60 25.03
C ARG A 83 -18.24 17.38 24.75
N PHE A 84 -18.46 17.07 23.46
CA PHE A 84 -19.23 15.89 23.08
C PHE A 84 -18.56 14.58 23.51
N GLU A 85 -17.22 14.52 23.45
CA GLU A 85 -16.48 13.36 23.94
C GLU A 85 -16.70 13.12 25.43
N GLN A 86 -16.70 14.18 26.25
CA GLN A 86 -16.95 14.08 27.68
C GLN A 86 -18.39 13.64 27.97
N GLU A 87 -19.38 14.21 27.28
CA GLU A 87 -20.80 13.88 27.43
C GLU A 87 -21.10 12.41 27.05
N LEU A 88 -20.58 11.96 25.91
CA LEU A 88 -20.79 10.60 25.41
C LEU A 88 -19.99 9.57 26.20
N SER A 89 -18.81 9.92 26.74
CA SER A 89 -18.01 9.00 27.57
C SER A 89 -18.70 8.59 28.87
N ALA A 90 -19.55 9.46 29.42
CA ALA A 90 -20.28 9.22 30.66
C ALA A 90 -21.64 8.54 30.43
N SER A 91 -22.06 8.38 29.17
CA SER A 91 -23.37 7.87 28.81
C SER A 91 -23.34 6.35 28.56
N PRO A 92 -24.36 5.59 28.97
CA PRO A 92 -24.46 4.17 28.65
C PRO A 92 -24.64 3.96 27.13
N HIS A 93 -24.14 2.84 26.60
CA HIS A 93 -24.19 2.53 25.16
C HIS A 93 -25.58 2.64 24.55
N THR A 94 -26.62 2.23 25.26
CA THR A 94 -28.03 2.36 24.81
C THR A 94 -28.41 3.80 24.50
N ARG A 95 -27.98 4.76 25.34
CA ARG A 95 -28.26 6.19 25.14
C ARG A 95 -27.50 6.76 23.95
N VAL A 96 -26.26 6.30 23.73
CA VAL A 96 -25.45 6.69 22.57
C VAL A 96 -26.11 6.21 21.27
N ILE A 97 -26.61 4.97 21.26
CA ILE A 97 -27.31 4.37 20.11
C ILE A 97 -28.64 5.10 19.85
N GLU A 98 -29.40 5.44 20.88
CA GLU A 98 -30.62 6.24 20.72
C GLU A 98 -30.32 7.63 20.16
N ARG A 99 -29.28 8.31 20.67
CA ARG A 99 -28.86 9.60 20.14
C ARG A 99 -28.46 9.50 18.67
N ALA A 100 -27.68 8.48 18.32
CA ALA A 100 -27.31 8.20 16.93
C ALA A 100 -28.54 8.00 16.03
N ARG A 101 -29.56 7.24 16.48
CA ARG A 101 -30.82 7.06 15.74
C ARG A 101 -31.58 8.38 15.53
N GLN A 102 -31.61 9.25 16.54
CA GLN A 102 -32.24 10.57 16.43
C GLN A 102 -31.53 11.44 15.39
N VAL A 103 -30.19 11.53 15.46
CA VAL A 103 -29.40 12.33 14.51
C VAL A 103 -29.56 11.81 13.08
N ILE A 104 -29.57 10.48 12.89
CA ILE A 104 -29.87 9.87 11.59
C ILE A 104 -31.27 10.29 11.11
N ALA A 105 -32.30 10.22 11.96
CA ALA A 105 -33.66 10.57 11.57
C ALA A 105 -33.78 12.04 11.13
N ASP A 106 -33.05 12.94 11.79
CA ASP A 106 -33.07 14.38 11.48
C ASP A 106 -32.30 14.73 10.20
N LEU A 107 -31.21 14.02 9.90
CA LEU A 107 -30.28 14.39 8.83
C LEU A 107 -30.39 13.53 7.56
N GLU A 108 -30.75 12.25 7.66
CA GLU A 108 -30.66 11.28 6.56
C GLU A 108 -31.41 11.74 5.30
N TRP A 109 -32.63 12.26 5.45
CA TRP A 109 -33.42 12.76 4.32
C TRP A 109 -32.81 14.03 3.70
N THR A 110 -32.41 14.97 4.54
CA THR A 110 -31.88 16.28 4.12
C THR A 110 -30.55 16.12 3.41
N THR A 111 -29.59 15.39 3.99
CA THR A 111 -28.27 15.21 3.36
C THR A 111 -28.37 14.38 2.08
N LYS A 112 -29.24 13.36 2.05
CA LYS A 112 -29.46 12.55 0.85
C LYS A 112 -30.09 13.36 -0.28
N SER A 113 -31.08 14.20 0.01
CA SER A 113 -31.75 15.03 -1.00
C SER A 113 -30.81 16.10 -1.56
N LEU A 114 -30.01 16.75 -0.71
CA LEU A 114 -28.98 17.70 -1.14
C LEU A 114 -27.89 17.03 -1.99
N ALA A 115 -27.41 15.85 -1.58
CA ALA A 115 -26.41 15.11 -2.34
C ALA A 115 -26.93 14.68 -3.72
N LEU A 116 -28.18 14.22 -3.82
CA LEU A 116 -28.81 13.86 -5.09
C LEU A 116 -28.98 15.09 -6.00
N ARG A 117 -29.56 16.18 -5.50
CA ARG A 117 -29.72 17.43 -6.27
C ARG A 117 -28.39 17.97 -6.78
N LYS A 118 -27.35 17.96 -5.94
CA LYS A 118 -26.00 18.38 -6.33
C LYS A 118 -25.47 17.50 -7.47
N SER A 119 -25.58 16.18 -7.34
CA SER A 119 -25.16 15.22 -8.37
C SER A 119 -25.89 15.49 -9.70
N ASP A 120 -27.20 15.72 -9.66
CA ASP A 120 -27.99 16.00 -10.86
C ASP A 120 -27.52 17.28 -11.58
N HIS A 121 -27.25 18.36 -10.83
CA HIS A 121 -26.72 19.60 -11.39
C HIS A 121 -25.27 19.46 -11.92
N GLU A 122 -24.41 18.70 -11.25
CA GLU A 122 -23.04 18.41 -11.72
C GLU A 122 -23.05 17.58 -13.01
N MET A 123 -23.96 16.60 -13.11
CA MET A 123 -24.19 15.84 -14.34
C MET A 123 -24.72 16.73 -15.46
N ALA A 124 -25.65 17.63 -15.16
CA ALA A 124 -26.17 18.60 -16.12
C ALA A 124 -25.06 19.54 -16.65
N ILE A 125 -24.21 20.09 -15.78
CA ILE A 125 -23.05 20.91 -16.21
C ILE A 125 -22.10 20.10 -17.09
N THR A 126 -21.84 18.84 -16.73
CA THR A 126 -20.98 17.96 -17.54
C THR A 126 -21.56 17.74 -18.93
N ALA A 127 -22.87 17.53 -19.05
CA ALA A 127 -23.56 17.43 -20.34
C ALA A 127 -23.51 18.75 -21.13
N LEU A 128 -23.80 19.88 -20.48
CA LEU A 128 -23.73 21.22 -21.08
C LEU A 128 -22.33 21.54 -21.63
N ASN A 129 -21.27 21.20 -20.90
CA ASN A 129 -19.89 21.37 -21.36
C ASN A 129 -19.56 20.51 -22.59
N ARG A 130 -20.17 19.32 -22.72
CA ARG A 130 -20.04 18.49 -23.92
C ARG A 130 -20.73 19.16 -25.11
N TYR A 131 -21.95 19.68 -24.92
CA TYR A 131 -22.66 20.43 -25.96
C TYR A 131 -21.89 21.68 -26.41
N GLU A 132 -21.36 22.46 -25.46
CA GLU A 132 -20.58 23.68 -25.76
C GLU A 132 -19.35 23.37 -26.61
N LYS A 133 -18.57 22.35 -26.23
CA LYS A 133 -17.37 21.92 -27.00
C LYS A 133 -17.71 21.56 -28.43
N VAL A 134 -18.80 20.81 -28.60
CA VAL A 134 -19.29 20.39 -29.91
C VAL A 134 -19.75 21.61 -30.72
N ILE A 135 -20.62 22.44 -30.16
CA ILE A 135 -21.17 23.63 -30.86
C ILE A 135 -20.06 24.61 -31.26
N ARG A 136 -19.09 24.92 -30.39
CA ARG A 136 -17.97 25.83 -30.71
C ARG A 136 -17.11 25.35 -31.87
N ARG A 137 -16.92 24.03 -32.01
CA ARG A 137 -16.18 23.45 -33.14
C ARG A 137 -16.97 23.55 -34.44
N ILE A 138 -18.29 23.42 -34.36
CA ILE A 138 -19.20 23.43 -35.51
C ILE A 138 -19.53 24.86 -35.98
N GLN A 139 -19.45 25.85 -35.10
CA GLN A 139 -19.76 27.26 -35.41
C GLN A 139 -19.01 27.81 -36.65
N HIS A 140 -17.83 27.28 -36.97
CA HIS A 140 -17.06 27.70 -38.15
C HIS A 140 -17.69 27.24 -39.49
N ILE A 141 -18.65 26.32 -39.43
CA ILE A 141 -19.37 25.72 -40.57
C ILE A 141 -20.77 26.36 -40.72
N GLU A 142 -21.16 27.23 -39.79
CA GLU A 142 -22.44 27.97 -39.79
C GLU A 142 -22.80 28.66 -41.13
N PRO A 143 -21.87 29.22 -41.93
CA PRO A 143 -22.23 29.88 -43.19
C PRO A 143 -22.81 28.95 -44.26
N GLU A 144 -22.60 27.63 -44.13
CA GLU A 144 -23.03 26.62 -45.10
C GLU A 144 -24.35 25.92 -44.69
N LEU A 145 -24.84 26.16 -43.47
CA LEU A 145 -26.03 25.50 -42.95
C LEU A 145 -27.29 26.33 -43.23
N PRO A 146 -28.31 25.78 -43.93
CA PRO A 146 -29.57 26.48 -44.14
C PRO A 146 -30.27 26.69 -42.79
N ALA A 147 -30.96 27.82 -42.63
CA ALA A 147 -31.78 28.10 -41.45
C ALA A 147 -32.65 26.87 -41.11
N LEU A 148 -32.45 26.31 -39.91
CA LEU A 148 -32.87 24.96 -39.51
C LEU A 148 -34.39 24.77 -39.32
N THR A 149 -35.23 25.56 -39.98
CA THR A 149 -36.69 25.39 -39.92
C THR A 149 -37.09 24.13 -40.70
N GLY A 150 -37.31 23.01 -39.97
CA GLY A 150 -37.78 21.74 -40.53
C GLY A 150 -36.72 20.64 -40.70
N TYR A 151 -35.47 20.92 -40.32
CA TYR A 151 -34.35 19.97 -40.33
C TYR A 151 -33.91 19.67 -38.89
N GLU A 152 -33.46 18.45 -38.65
CA GLU A 152 -32.88 17.99 -37.39
C GLU A 152 -31.38 17.78 -37.57
N VAL A 153 -30.61 18.24 -36.58
CA VAL A 153 -29.15 18.08 -36.53
C VAL A 153 -28.85 17.02 -35.48
N ASN A 154 -28.26 15.93 -35.91
CA ASN A 154 -27.76 14.88 -35.04
C ASN A 154 -26.24 14.93 -34.99
N ILE A 155 -25.66 14.87 -33.79
CA ILE A 155 -24.22 14.93 -33.58
C ILE A 155 -23.75 13.66 -32.90
N LEU A 156 -22.90 12.92 -33.60
CA LEU A 156 -22.32 11.64 -33.18
C LEU A 156 -20.89 11.88 -32.74
N ILE A 157 -20.51 11.42 -31.55
CA ILE A 157 -19.10 11.41 -31.14
C ILE A 157 -18.56 10.00 -31.32
N ILE A 158 -17.54 9.87 -32.17
CA ILE A 158 -16.91 8.60 -32.54
C ILE A 158 -15.42 8.67 -32.21
N GLN A 159 -14.86 7.63 -31.58
CA GLN A 159 -13.41 7.58 -31.37
C GLN A 159 -12.69 7.43 -32.71
N LYS A 160 -11.54 8.09 -32.88
CA LYS A 160 -10.75 8.08 -34.13
C LYS A 160 -10.35 6.67 -34.59
N GLU A 161 -10.20 5.75 -33.66
CA GLU A 161 -9.93 4.33 -33.92
C GLU A 161 -11.05 3.67 -34.75
N PHE A 162 -12.27 4.22 -34.72
CA PHE A 162 -13.44 3.74 -35.45
C PHE A 162 -13.83 4.65 -36.62
N MET A 163 -12.87 5.38 -37.20
CA MET A 163 -13.12 6.27 -38.34
C MET A 163 -13.78 5.55 -39.54
N ASP A 164 -13.48 4.26 -39.74
CA ASP A 164 -14.07 3.45 -40.82
C ASP A 164 -15.60 3.28 -40.68
N VAL A 165 -16.13 3.39 -39.46
CA VAL A 165 -17.57 3.29 -39.18
C VAL A 165 -18.34 4.49 -39.76
N LEU A 166 -17.69 5.64 -39.94
CA LEU A 166 -18.31 6.82 -40.55
C LEU A 166 -18.81 6.55 -41.97
N GLN A 167 -18.07 5.74 -42.74
CA GLN A 167 -18.46 5.40 -44.11
C GLN A 167 -19.73 4.52 -44.13
N PHE A 168 -19.85 3.61 -43.17
CA PHE A 168 -21.03 2.76 -43.00
C PHE A 168 -22.25 3.59 -42.59
N ILE A 169 -22.08 4.50 -41.61
CA ILE A 169 -23.14 5.41 -41.17
C ILE A 169 -23.62 6.29 -42.32
N GLN A 170 -22.70 6.85 -43.12
CA GLN A 170 -23.06 7.69 -44.26
C GLN A 170 -23.86 6.93 -45.32
N ALA A 171 -23.49 5.67 -45.62
CA ALA A 171 -24.19 4.85 -46.61
C ALA A 171 -25.63 4.54 -46.17
N GLU A 172 -25.84 4.16 -44.91
CA GLU A 172 -27.14 3.85 -44.34
C GLU A 172 -28.04 5.10 -44.20
N LEU A 173 -27.47 6.25 -43.82
CA LEU A 173 -28.19 7.52 -43.80
C LEU A 173 -28.66 7.93 -45.20
N ALA A 174 -27.89 7.62 -46.25
CA ALA A 174 -28.28 7.86 -47.63
C ALA A 174 -29.48 7.00 -48.04
N GLU A 175 -29.52 5.75 -47.59
CA GLU A 175 -30.63 4.82 -47.86
C GLU A 175 -31.91 5.26 -47.14
N ILE A 176 -31.82 5.60 -45.84
CA ILE A 176 -32.97 6.04 -45.03
C ILE A 176 -33.56 7.37 -45.53
N THR A 177 -32.72 8.34 -45.85
CA THR A 177 -33.17 9.70 -46.24
C THR A 177 -33.46 9.86 -47.73
N GLY A 178 -33.11 8.86 -48.55
CA GLY A 178 -33.16 8.94 -50.01
C GLY A 178 -32.18 9.98 -50.55
N ASN A 179 -30.96 9.99 -50.01
CA ASN A 179 -29.87 10.91 -50.33
C ASN A 179 -30.18 12.39 -50.04
N ARG A 180 -31.05 12.65 -49.06
CA ARG A 180 -31.46 14.00 -48.62
C ARG A 180 -30.99 14.28 -47.20
N PHE A 181 -29.68 14.24 -47.04
CA PHE A 181 -28.97 14.53 -45.81
C PHE A 181 -27.63 15.20 -46.13
N GLU A 182 -27.12 15.99 -45.22
CA GLU A 182 -25.71 16.38 -45.21
C GLU A 182 -24.98 15.69 -44.06
N PHE A 183 -23.77 15.22 -44.33
CA PHE A 183 -22.93 14.53 -43.35
C PHE A 183 -21.53 15.11 -43.37
N MET A 184 -21.10 15.64 -42.23
CA MET A 184 -19.80 16.30 -42.05
C MET A 184 -19.12 15.72 -40.83
N TYR A 185 -17.79 15.68 -40.79
CA TYR A 185 -17.07 15.27 -39.57
C TYR A 185 -15.88 16.17 -39.29
N THR A 186 -15.60 16.41 -38.02
CA THR A 186 -14.49 17.25 -37.54
C THR A 186 -13.86 16.65 -36.29
N GLY A 187 -12.58 16.94 -36.05
CA GLY A 187 -11.90 16.49 -34.83
C GLY A 187 -12.35 17.28 -33.60
N VAL A 188 -12.77 16.58 -32.54
CA VAL A 188 -13.14 17.23 -31.26
C VAL A 188 -11.90 17.37 -30.38
N ASP A 189 -11.16 16.28 -30.20
CA ASP A 189 -9.92 16.17 -29.41
C ASP A 189 -8.89 15.22 -30.08
N GLU A 190 -7.83 14.83 -29.36
CA GLU A 190 -6.79 13.94 -29.91
C GLU A 190 -7.31 12.55 -30.25
N GLU A 191 -8.40 12.10 -29.60
CA GLU A 191 -8.90 10.71 -29.65
C GLU A 191 -10.30 10.59 -30.27
N SER A 192 -11.03 11.69 -30.50
CA SER A 192 -12.45 11.69 -30.89
C SER A 192 -12.76 12.60 -32.09
N LEU A 193 -13.72 12.16 -32.90
CA LEU A 193 -14.33 12.84 -34.04
C LEU A 193 -15.79 13.16 -33.71
N ALA A 194 -16.27 14.34 -34.07
CA ALA A 194 -17.68 14.68 -34.12
C ALA A 194 -18.15 14.55 -35.56
N ALA A 195 -19.16 13.72 -35.81
CA ALA A 195 -19.87 13.66 -37.07
C ALA A 195 -21.26 14.29 -36.92
N ILE A 196 -21.63 15.11 -37.88
CA ILE A 196 -22.85 15.91 -37.91
C ILE A 196 -23.68 15.40 -39.06
N ALA A 197 -24.89 14.95 -38.78
CA ALA A 197 -25.87 14.55 -39.78
C ALA A 197 -27.04 15.55 -39.75
N VAL A 198 -27.30 16.22 -40.86
CA VAL A 198 -28.45 17.13 -41.03
C VAL A 198 -29.45 16.47 -41.96
N PHE A 199 -30.66 16.23 -41.50
CA PHE A 199 -31.72 15.57 -42.28
C PHE A 199 -33.10 16.14 -41.96
N ASN A 200 -34.08 15.89 -42.82
CA ASN A 200 -35.44 16.39 -42.59
C ASN A 200 -36.09 15.67 -41.39
N LYS A 201 -36.78 16.42 -40.52
CA LYS A 201 -37.42 15.89 -39.28
C LYS A 201 -38.34 14.68 -39.53
N ARG A 202 -38.90 14.52 -40.75
CA ARG A 202 -39.69 13.34 -41.13
C ARG A 202 -38.96 12.00 -40.97
N TYR A 203 -37.62 11.99 -41.03
CA TYR A 203 -36.79 10.78 -40.95
C TYR A 203 -36.20 10.54 -39.55
N SER A 204 -36.51 11.39 -38.58
CA SER A 204 -35.96 11.38 -37.21
C SER A 204 -36.02 10.01 -36.53
N GLU A 205 -37.21 9.42 -36.41
CA GLU A 205 -37.37 8.12 -35.72
C GLU A 205 -36.53 6.99 -36.35
N GLN A 206 -36.42 6.98 -37.68
CA GLN A 206 -35.69 5.94 -38.41
C GLN A 206 -34.18 6.09 -38.25
N VAL A 207 -33.68 7.32 -38.32
CA VAL A 207 -32.26 7.63 -38.09
C VAL A 207 -31.86 7.31 -36.64
N HIS A 208 -32.71 7.67 -35.67
CA HIS A 208 -32.47 7.39 -34.25
C HIS A 208 -32.46 5.89 -33.94
N ALA A 209 -33.37 5.12 -34.53
CA ALA A 209 -33.39 3.66 -34.38
C ALA A 209 -32.09 3.01 -34.93
N PHE A 210 -31.58 3.52 -36.04
CA PHE A 210 -30.32 3.05 -36.65
C PHE A 210 -29.09 3.40 -35.80
N VAL A 211 -28.97 4.65 -35.34
CA VAL A 211 -27.86 5.10 -34.48
C VAL A 211 -27.84 4.32 -33.16
N PHE A 212 -29.02 4.05 -32.59
CA PHE A 212 -29.14 3.23 -31.39
C PHE A 212 -28.72 1.78 -31.63
N ALA A 213 -29.14 1.17 -32.75
CA ALA A 213 -28.78 -0.21 -33.11
C ALA A 213 -27.27 -0.40 -33.36
N THR A 214 -26.58 0.66 -33.77
CA THR A 214 -25.13 0.65 -34.03
C THR A 214 -24.27 0.93 -32.80
N ASN A 215 -24.88 1.16 -31.63
CA ASN A 215 -24.21 1.37 -30.34
C ASN A 215 -23.17 2.52 -30.37
N VAL A 216 -23.42 3.56 -31.16
CA VAL A 216 -22.59 4.76 -31.24
C VAL A 216 -23.07 5.78 -30.20
N ASN A 217 -22.14 6.43 -29.51
CA ASN A 217 -22.47 7.47 -28.53
C ASN A 217 -23.07 8.71 -29.23
N GLU A 218 -24.39 8.81 -29.17
CA GLU A 218 -25.14 9.95 -29.70
C GLU A 218 -25.18 11.09 -28.68
N VAL A 219 -24.80 12.29 -29.10
CA VAL A 219 -24.98 13.51 -28.30
C VAL A 219 -26.22 14.22 -28.82
N ARG A 220 -27.37 13.87 -28.22
CA ARG A 220 -28.64 14.56 -28.51
C ARG A 220 -28.62 15.95 -27.91
N LEU A 221 -28.84 16.95 -28.75
CA LEU A 221 -29.19 18.28 -28.28
C LEU A 221 -30.61 18.21 -27.68
N PRO A 222 -30.84 18.76 -26.48
CA PRO A 222 -32.18 18.85 -25.91
C PRO A 222 -33.15 19.55 -26.87
N GLU A 223 -34.44 19.20 -26.82
CA GLU A 223 -35.43 19.71 -27.77
C GLU A 223 -35.53 21.24 -27.77
N ASP A 224 -35.24 21.85 -26.63
CA ASP A 224 -35.21 23.30 -26.42
C ASP A 224 -34.18 24.04 -27.29
N PHE A 225 -33.19 23.35 -27.85
CA PHE A 225 -32.16 23.96 -28.71
C PHE A 225 -32.55 23.96 -30.20
N TYR A 226 -33.60 23.24 -30.60
CA TYR A 226 -34.00 23.18 -32.00
C TYR A 226 -34.63 24.51 -32.46
N GLY A 227 -34.14 25.04 -33.59
CA GLY A 227 -34.66 26.27 -34.20
C GLY A 227 -33.97 27.57 -33.74
N HIS A 228 -33.02 27.48 -32.81
CA HIS A 228 -32.17 28.58 -32.36
C HIS A 228 -30.87 28.67 -33.17
N SER A 229 -30.27 29.87 -33.25
CA SER A 229 -28.92 30.01 -33.83
C SER A 229 -27.86 29.40 -32.92
N PHE A 230 -26.68 29.04 -33.45
CA PHE A 230 -25.60 28.50 -32.60
C PHE A 230 -25.16 29.50 -31.52
N GLN A 231 -25.23 30.80 -31.81
CA GLN A 231 -24.99 31.84 -30.82
C GLN A 231 -26.04 31.82 -29.70
N GLU A 232 -27.33 31.76 -30.04
CA GLU A 232 -28.43 31.63 -29.06
C GLU A 232 -28.31 30.35 -28.23
N MET A 233 -27.93 29.22 -28.84
CA MET A 233 -27.70 27.97 -28.11
C MET A 233 -26.54 28.09 -27.11
N LEU A 234 -25.43 28.72 -27.49
CA LEU A 234 -24.30 28.96 -26.59
C LEU A 234 -24.70 29.89 -25.44
N GLU A 235 -25.49 30.93 -25.70
CA GLU A 235 -26.05 31.82 -24.66
C GLU A 235 -26.96 31.05 -23.69
N MET A 236 -27.85 30.19 -24.20
CA MET A 236 -28.70 29.33 -23.36
C MET A 236 -27.91 28.31 -22.55
N ILE A 237 -26.84 27.73 -23.11
CA ILE A 237 -25.94 26.82 -22.38
C ILE A 237 -25.25 27.58 -21.24
N GLU A 238 -24.75 28.79 -21.51
CA GLU A 238 -24.12 29.63 -20.50
C GLU A 238 -25.10 29.99 -19.38
N GLU A 239 -26.32 30.38 -19.72
CA GLU A 239 -27.38 30.70 -18.76
C GLU A 239 -27.73 29.48 -17.89
N ARG A 240 -27.95 28.31 -18.49
CA ARG A 240 -28.23 27.07 -17.72
C ARG A 240 -27.05 26.65 -16.85
N ARG A 241 -25.82 26.80 -17.35
CA ARG A 241 -24.60 26.48 -16.59
C ARG A 241 -24.45 27.41 -15.39
N THR A 242 -24.65 28.70 -15.58
CA THR A 242 -24.58 29.69 -14.49
C THR A 242 -25.69 29.48 -13.47
N ALA A 243 -26.92 29.16 -13.89
CA ALA A 243 -28.02 28.80 -13.01
C ALA A 243 -27.71 27.52 -12.19
N ALA A 244 -27.27 26.44 -12.84
CA ALA A 244 -26.91 25.19 -12.15
C ALA A 244 -25.71 25.39 -11.21
N SER A 245 -24.73 26.21 -11.60
CA SER A 245 -23.58 26.54 -10.73
C SER A 245 -24.01 27.33 -9.49
N LYS A 246 -24.99 28.23 -9.64
CA LYS A 246 -25.59 28.97 -8.53
C LYS A 246 -26.34 28.05 -7.58
N GLU A 247 -27.15 27.13 -8.09
CA GLU A 247 -27.83 26.10 -7.28
C GLU A 247 -26.83 25.21 -6.53
N ILE A 248 -25.74 24.78 -7.18
CA ILE A 248 -24.67 24.03 -6.50
C ILE A 248 -24.03 24.86 -5.38
N ALA A 249 -23.79 26.16 -5.61
CA ALA A 249 -23.25 27.04 -4.58
C ALA A 249 -24.20 27.20 -3.39
N GLU A 250 -25.52 27.30 -3.65
CA GLU A 250 -26.55 27.34 -2.60
C GLU A 250 -26.60 26.02 -1.82
N ILE A 251 -26.58 24.87 -2.50
CA ILE A 251 -26.52 23.55 -1.87
C ILE A 251 -25.25 23.39 -1.02
N ASN A 252 -24.09 23.83 -1.53
CA ASN A 252 -22.84 23.78 -0.77
C ASN A 252 -22.93 24.64 0.50
N ARG A 253 -23.54 25.83 0.41
CA ARG A 253 -23.78 26.70 1.58
C ARG A 253 -24.69 26.02 2.61
N GLU A 254 -25.76 25.36 2.17
CA GLU A 254 -26.63 24.57 3.07
C GLU A 254 -25.88 23.40 3.74
N LEU A 255 -25.03 22.69 2.98
CA LEU A 255 -24.19 21.62 3.52
C LEU A 255 -23.14 22.15 4.50
N GLU A 256 -22.58 23.33 4.27
CA GLU A 256 -21.68 24.01 5.19
C GLU A 256 -22.39 24.40 6.49
N GLU A 257 -23.59 24.99 6.43
CA GLU A 257 -24.41 25.31 7.60
C GLU A 257 -24.74 24.05 8.43
N LEU A 258 -25.10 22.95 7.78
CA LEU A 258 -25.31 21.66 8.43
C LEU A 258 -24.03 21.12 9.06
N SER A 259 -22.90 21.24 8.37
CA SER A 259 -21.61 20.80 8.87
C SER A 259 -21.18 21.59 10.12
N HIS A 260 -21.32 22.91 10.12
CA HIS A 260 -20.99 23.73 11.30
C HIS A 260 -21.77 23.32 12.55
N ARG A 261 -23.02 22.85 12.38
CA ARG A 261 -23.87 22.44 13.49
C ARG A 261 -23.62 20.99 13.93
N TRP A 262 -23.44 20.06 12.99
CA TRP A 262 -23.50 18.62 13.28
C TRP A 262 -22.19 17.86 13.10
N TYR A 263 -21.19 18.43 12.43
CA TYR A 263 -19.97 17.69 12.05
C TYR A 263 -19.23 17.13 13.26
N TRP A 264 -19.04 17.93 14.31
CA TRP A 264 -18.34 17.49 15.52
C TRP A 264 -19.13 16.45 16.30
N GLU A 265 -20.43 16.63 16.47
CA GLU A 265 -21.29 15.63 17.13
C GLU A 265 -21.29 14.30 16.36
N LEU A 266 -21.48 14.35 15.04
CA LEU A 266 -21.42 13.18 14.16
C LEU A 266 -20.06 12.50 14.19
N SER A 267 -18.96 13.26 14.21
CA SER A 267 -17.60 12.71 14.26
C SER A 267 -17.37 11.89 15.54
N VAL A 268 -17.87 12.38 16.67
CA VAL A 268 -17.75 11.72 17.97
C VAL A 268 -18.71 10.53 18.04
N LEU A 269 -19.97 10.70 17.64
CA LEU A 269 -20.96 9.61 17.57
C LEU A 269 -20.46 8.48 16.68
N ARG A 270 -19.97 8.78 15.47
CA ARG A 270 -19.38 7.80 14.56
C ARG A 270 -18.30 6.98 15.25
N ARG A 271 -17.36 7.66 15.92
CA ARG A 271 -16.25 7.01 16.64
C ARG A 271 -16.76 6.10 17.77
N TYR A 272 -17.72 6.56 18.57
CA TYR A 272 -18.28 5.74 19.65
C TYR A 272 -19.10 4.56 19.13
N ILE A 273 -19.88 4.73 18.06
CA ILE A 273 -20.62 3.62 17.43
C ILE A 273 -19.65 2.62 16.79
N GLU A 274 -18.53 3.08 16.23
CA GLU A 274 -17.46 2.22 15.72
C GLU A 274 -16.80 1.43 16.86
N ASP A 275 -16.48 2.09 17.98
CA ASP A 275 -15.97 1.44 19.20
C ASP A 275 -16.97 0.37 19.71
N ILE A 276 -18.27 0.69 19.78
CA ILE A 276 -19.34 -0.25 20.19
C ILE A 276 -19.44 -1.42 19.20
N ASN A 277 -19.35 -1.16 17.90
CA ASN A 277 -19.40 -2.20 16.88
C ASN A 277 -18.18 -3.14 16.96
N GLU A 278 -16.99 -2.61 17.22
CA GLU A 278 -15.79 -3.42 17.44
C GLU A 278 -15.91 -4.26 18.73
N GLU A 279 -16.48 -3.67 19.78
CA GLU A 279 -16.81 -4.37 21.02
C GLU A 279 -17.80 -5.51 20.77
N MET A 280 -18.93 -5.25 20.11
CA MET A 280 -19.92 -6.27 19.72
C MET A 280 -19.31 -7.40 18.89
N ASN A 281 -18.49 -7.07 17.89
CA ASN A 281 -17.78 -8.07 17.09
C ASN A 281 -16.82 -8.91 17.93
N THR A 282 -16.23 -8.32 18.97
CA THR A 282 -15.36 -9.03 19.90
C THR A 282 -16.15 -9.95 20.83
N PHE A 283 -17.29 -9.48 21.35
CA PHE A 283 -18.20 -10.31 22.15
C PHE A 283 -18.79 -11.47 21.35
N GLY A 284 -19.11 -11.25 20.07
CA GLY A 284 -19.62 -12.29 19.17
C GLY A 284 -18.65 -13.44 18.89
N LYS A 285 -17.36 -13.31 19.28
CA LYS A 285 -16.37 -14.40 19.22
C LYS A 285 -16.45 -15.35 20.41
N PHE A 286 -17.09 -14.94 21.50
CA PHE A 286 -17.24 -15.77 22.69
C PHE A 286 -18.41 -16.74 22.53
N GLY A 287 -18.26 -17.94 23.11
CA GLY A 287 -19.33 -18.92 23.20
C GLY A 287 -19.99 -18.89 24.57
N GLU A 288 -21.32 -18.91 24.62
CA GLU A 288 -22.07 -19.10 25.85
C GLU A 288 -22.98 -20.33 25.80
N SER A 289 -23.09 -21.00 26.94
CA SER A 289 -24.09 -22.03 27.22
C SER A 289 -25.08 -21.49 28.27
N LYS A 290 -26.03 -22.33 28.70
CA LYS A 290 -27.01 -21.96 29.74
C LYS A 290 -26.37 -21.52 31.06
N TYR A 291 -25.20 -22.06 31.42
CA TYR A 291 -24.59 -21.82 32.73
C TYR A 291 -23.11 -21.43 32.70
N ALA A 292 -22.43 -21.62 31.58
CA ALA A 292 -20.99 -21.38 31.44
C ALA A 292 -20.68 -20.60 30.16
N PHE A 293 -19.59 -19.83 30.19
CA PHE A 293 -19.02 -19.17 29.01
C PHE A 293 -17.70 -19.85 28.62
N VAL A 294 -17.32 -19.69 27.36
CA VAL A 294 -16.09 -20.21 26.76
C VAL A 294 -15.43 -19.10 25.94
N ILE A 295 -14.16 -18.82 26.24
CA ILE A 295 -13.31 -17.90 25.47
C ILE A 295 -12.13 -18.71 24.94
N GLN A 296 -11.89 -18.66 23.63
CA GLN A 296 -10.70 -19.27 23.02
C GLN A 296 -9.80 -18.21 22.41
N GLY A 297 -8.51 -18.50 22.39
CA GLY A 297 -7.54 -17.56 21.83
C GLY A 297 -6.09 -18.03 21.94
N TRP A 298 -5.20 -17.20 21.43
CA TRP A 298 -3.76 -17.41 21.47
C TRP A 298 -3.08 -16.47 22.46
N VAL A 299 -2.15 -17.01 23.24
CA VAL A 299 -1.33 -16.25 24.18
C VAL A 299 0.16 -16.53 23.92
N PRO A 300 1.02 -15.50 23.90
CA PRO A 300 2.45 -15.69 23.81
C PRO A 300 2.97 -16.50 25.02
N GLN A 301 3.84 -17.50 24.79
CA GLN A 301 4.27 -18.45 25.83
C GLN A 301 4.88 -17.78 27.08
N LYS A 302 5.55 -16.63 26.93
CA LYS A 302 6.10 -15.84 28.03
C LYS A 302 5.01 -15.21 28.90
N ALA A 303 3.91 -14.76 28.28
CA ALA A 303 2.79 -14.12 28.96
C ALA A 303 1.81 -15.12 29.60
N PHE A 304 1.74 -16.36 29.09
CA PHE A 304 0.80 -17.37 29.58
C PHE A 304 0.83 -17.59 31.10
N ARG A 305 2.03 -17.63 31.71
CA ARG A 305 2.16 -17.84 33.16
C ARG A 305 1.57 -16.67 33.97
N GLU A 306 1.76 -15.46 33.49
CA GLU A 306 1.22 -14.25 34.11
C GLU A 306 -0.30 -14.23 34.00
N THR A 307 -0.84 -14.43 32.79
CA THR A 307 -2.28 -14.48 32.55
C THR A 307 -2.98 -15.56 33.39
N ALA A 308 -2.41 -16.77 33.45
CA ALA A 308 -2.97 -17.87 34.23
C ALA A 308 -2.93 -17.58 35.74
N ARG A 309 -1.88 -16.92 36.23
CA ARG A 309 -1.76 -16.51 37.64
C ARG A 309 -2.80 -15.45 37.99
N THR A 310 -2.92 -14.40 37.17
CA THR A 310 -3.90 -13.32 37.38
C THR A 310 -5.33 -13.85 37.42
N LEU A 311 -5.71 -14.73 36.48
CA LEU A 311 -7.05 -15.33 36.48
C LEU A 311 -7.30 -16.19 37.73
N LYS A 312 -6.28 -16.96 38.18
CA LYS A 312 -6.42 -17.81 39.36
C LYS A 312 -6.53 -17.00 40.65
N GLU A 313 -5.75 -15.92 40.79
CA GLU A 313 -5.78 -15.02 41.94
C GLU A 313 -7.11 -14.24 42.03
N THR A 314 -7.61 -13.72 40.90
CA THR A 314 -8.87 -12.95 40.87
C THR A 314 -10.11 -13.81 41.11
N PHE A 315 -10.17 -15.02 40.53
CA PHE A 315 -11.40 -15.83 40.54
C PHE A 315 -11.37 -17.01 41.51
N GLY A 316 -10.26 -17.25 42.21
CA GLY A 316 -10.14 -18.27 43.25
C GLY A 316 -10.36 -19.71 42.75
N GLY A 317 -10.13 -19.97 41.46
CA GLY A 317 -10.34 -21.28 40.83
C GLY A 317 -11.74 -21.53 40.24
N ARG A 318 -12.65 -20.55 40.31
CA ARG A 318 -13.99 -20.64 39.64
C ARG A 318 -13.91 -20.58 38.12
N VAL A 319 -12.78 -20.12 37.59
CA VAL A 319 -12.49 -20.00 36.15
C VAL A 319 -11.30 -20.89 35.85
N ALA A 320 -11.46 -21.80 34.91
CA ALA A 320 -10.42 -22.71 34.44
C ALA A 320 -9.76 -22.13 33.18
N ILE A 321 -8.43 -22.21 33.12
CA ILE A 321 -7.65 -21.93 31.91
C ILE A 321 -6.94 -23.20 31.49
N GLU A 322 -7.26 -23.69 30.30
CA GLU A 322 -6.69 -24.90 29.72
C GLU A 322 -5.88 -24.56 28.48
N THR A 323 -4.80 -25.32 28.25
CA THR A 323 -4.06 -25.24 26.99
C THR A 323 -4.62 -26.32 26.06
N LEU A 324 -5.10 -25.91 24.90
CA LEU A 324 -5.63 -26.84 23.92
C LEU A 324 -4.49 -27.54 23.18
N PRO A 325 -4.62 -28.84 22.85
CA PRO A 325 -3.70 -29.48 21.92
C PRO A 325 -3.83 -28.80 20.56
N VAL A 326 -2.69 -28.53 19.92
CA VAL A 326 -2.64 -27.76 18.68
C VAL A 326 -2.33 -28.72 17.54
N THR A 327 -3.22 -28.81 16.56
CA THR A 327 -2.98 -29.58 15.33
C THR A 327 -2.09 -28.80 14.36
N PRO A 328 -1.44 -29.45 13.37
CA PRO A 328 -0.67 -28.75 12.34
C PRO A 328 -1.51 -27.71 11.55
N GLU A 329 -2.82 -27.93 11.41
CA GLU A 329 -3.75 -27.01 10.77
C GLU A 329 -4.03 -25.77 11.63
N ASP A 330 -4.23 -25.94 12.94
CA ASP A 330 -4.36 -24.82 13.88
C ASP A 330 -3.10 -23.94 13.89
N LEU A 331 -1.92 -24.57 13.79
CA LEU A 331 -0.63 -23.86 13.72
C LEU A 331 -0.45 -23.05 12.42
N ALA A 332 -1.12 -23.42 11.33
CA ALA A 332 -1.10 -22.63 10.09
C ALA A 332 -1.84 -21.30 10.26
N ASN A 333 -2.91 -21.29 11.08
CA ASN A 333 -3.72 -20.12 11.37
C ASN A 333 -3.26 -19.34 12.62
N ALA A 334 -2.28 -19.88 13.35
CA ALA A 334 -1.77 -19.25 14.56
C ALA A 334 -1.18 -17.85 14.28
N PRO A 335 -1.49 -16.86 15.14
CA PRO A 335 -0.98 -15.52 14.98
C PRO A 335 0.53 -15.44 15.27
N THR A 336 1.23 -14.58 14.56
CA THR A 336 2.67 -14.34 14.74
C THR A 336 2.93 -13.08 15.56
N PHE A 337 3.84 -13.21 16.54
CA PHE A 337 4.27 -12.11 17.40
C PHE A 337 5.77 -11.91 17.30
N TYR A 338 6.17 -10.69 16.92
CA TYR A 338 7.56 -10.28 16.90
C TYR A 338 8.02 -9.92 18.31
N ASP A 339 9.04 -10.63 18.79
CA ASP A 339 9.74 -10.34 20.04
C ASP A 339 11.23 -10.18 19.73
N ASN A 340 11.58 -9.06 19.10
CA ASN A 340 12.95 -8.73 18.71
C ASN A 340 13.70 -7.92 19.76
N PRO A 341 15.03 -8.11 19.87
CA PRO A 341 15.86 -7.26 20.73
C PRO A 341 15.86 -5.80 20.25
N ARG A 342 16.25 -4.88 21.14
CA ARG A 342 16.15 -3.41 20.91
C ARG A 342 16.81 -2.90 19.63
N PHE A 343 17.89 -3.55 19.18
CA PHE A 343 18.60 -3.21 17.93
C PHE A 343 17.86 -3.67 16.67
N VAL A 344 17.15 -4.80 16.74
CA VAL A 344 16.41 -5.37 15.61
C VAL A 344 15.00 -4.80 15.52
N ARG A 345 14.43 -4.37 16.64
CA ARG A 345 13.04 -3.86 16.73
C ARG A 345 12.69 -2.76 15.72
N PRO A 346 13.54 -1.76 15.41
CA PRO A 346 13.21 -0.75 14.40
C PRO A 346 12.96 -1.35 13.01
N PHE A 347 13.65 -2.45 12.66
CA PHE A 347 13.51 -3.13 11.38
C PHE A 347 12.17 -3.87 11.22
N GLU A 348 11.41 -4.07 12.29
CA GLU A 348 10.03 -4.55 12.20
C GLU A 348 9.14 -3.58 11.41
N PHE A 349 9.50 -2.30 11.32
CA PHE A 349 8.79 -1.32 10.50
C PHE A 349 8.64 -1.79 9.05
N PHE A 350 9.72 -2.26 8.43
CA PHE A 350 9.66 -2.77 7.06
C PHE A 350 8.82 -4.06 6.96
N MET A 351 8.78 -4.87 8.02
CA MET A 351 7.98 -6.09 8.04
C MET A 351 6.48 -5.81 8.11
N LYS A 352 6.08 -4.66 8.68
CA LYS A 352 4.68 -4.20 8.65
C LYS A 352 4.21 -3.80 7.25
N LEU A 353 5.14 -3.48 6.33
CA LEU A 353 4.83 -3.20 4.92
C LEU A 353 4.62 -4.48 4.11
N MET A 354 5.00 -5.63 4.66
CA MET A 354 4.86 -6.93 4.05
C MET A 354 3.70 -7.73 4.66
N ARG A 355 3.26 -8.77 3.94
CA ARG A 355 2.35 -9.76 4.52
C ARG A 355 3.04 -10.42 5.71
N PRO A 356 2.39 -10.58 6.88
CA PRO A 356 3.01 -11.19 8.04
C PRO A 356 3.52 -12.61 7.77
N PRO A 357 4.57 -13.07 8.47
CA PRO A 357 5.11 -14.40 8.31
C PRO A 357 4.11 -15.43 8.79
N ARG A 358 4.20 -16.63 8.22
CA ARG A 358 3.52 -17.81 8.78
C ARG A 358 4.23 -18.23 10.06
N TYR A 359 3.52 -18.96 10.92
CA TYR A 359 4.02 -19.32 12.24
C TYR A 359 5.35 -20.08 12.25
N PHE A 360 5.58 -20.94 11.25
CA PHE A 360 6.81 -21.73 11.13
C PHE A 360 7.93 -21.05 10.33
N GLU A 361 7.68 -19.86 9.78
CA GLU A 361 8.69 -19.14 9.02
C GLU A 361 9.67 -18.43 9.97
N VAL A 362 10.94 -18.40 9.56
CA VAL A 362 11.95 -17.60 10.25
C VAL A 362 11.66 -16.10 10.07
N ASP A 363 11.73 -15.37 11.18
CA ASP A 363 11.67 -13.90 11.22
C ASP A 363 12.83 -13.31 10.40
N PRO A 364 12.56 -12.57 9.32
CA PRO A 364 13.61 -11.94 8.50
C PRO A 364 14.24 -10.69 9.14
N SER A 365 13.61 -10.10 10.17
CA SER A 365 14.04 -8.81 10.76
C SER A 365 15.48 -8.82 11.27
N PRO A 366 15.99 -9.88 11.94
CA PRO A 366 17.38 -9.94 12.37
C PRO A 366 18.39 -9.91 11.23
N PHE A 367 18.09 -10.56 10.09
CA PHE A 367 18.97 -10.54 8.92
C PHE A 367 19.01 -9.14 8.32
N MET A 368 17.85 -8.49 8.22
CA MET A 368 17.78 -7.11 7.74
C MET A 368 18.54 -6.16 8.67
N ALA A 369 18.41 -6.31 9.98
CA ALA A 369 19.15 -5.50 10.95
C ALA A 369 20.67 -5.63 10.83
N LEU A 370 21.17 -6.74 10.29
CA LEU A 370 22.59 -6.97 10.02
C LEU A 370 23.01 -6.46 8.64
N PHE A 371 22.34 -6.89 7.57
CA PHE A 371 22.79 -6.64 6.20
C PHE A 371 22.34 -5.29 5.64
N PHE A 372 21.19 -4.75 6.08
CA PHE A 372 20.71 -3.46 5.59
C PHE A 372 21.68 -2.31 5.91
N PRO A 373 22.16 -2.14 7.16
CA PRO A 373 23.18 -1.13 7.46
C PRO A 373 24.46 -1.29 6.64
N ILE A 374 24.90 -2.54 6.40
CA ILE A 374 26.11 -2.84 5.62
C ILE A 374 25.92 -2.43 4.15
N PHE A 375 24.81 -2.82 3.53
CA PHE A 375 24.52 -2.48 2.13
C PHE A 375 24.36 -0.98 1.94
N PHE A 376 23.68 -0.31 2.86
CA PHE A 376 23.58 1.15 2.88
C PHE A 376 24.96 1.79 3.01
N GLY A 377 25.81 1.27 3.91
CA GLY A 377 27.18 1.73 4.10
C GLY A 377 28.05 1.62 2.85
N VAL A 378 28.00 0.48 2.15
CA VAL A 378 28.74 0.24 0.89
C VAL A 378 28.25 1.16 -0.24
N MET A 379 26.96 1.47 -0.28
CA MET A 379 26.37 2.34 -1.31
C MET A 379 26.67 3.82 -1.07
N VAL A 380 26.56 4.33 0.17
CA VAL A 380 26.82 5.76 0.44
C VAL A 380 28.30 6.03 0.60
N GLY A 381 29.02 5.20 1.37
CA GLY A 381 30.47 5.15 1.39
C GLY A 381 31.23 6.44 1.67
N ASP A 382 30.67 7.43 2.39
CA ASP A 382 31.31 8.74 2.60
C ASP A 382 31.25 9.16 4.07
N VAL A 383 32.38 9.58 4.65
CA VAL A 383 32.47 9.98 6.06
C VAL A 383 31.66 11.25 6.35
N GLY A 384 31.72 12.24 5.47
CA GLY A 384 31.02 13.51 5.61
C GLY A 384 29.50 13.33 5.59
N TYR A 385 28.98 12.63 4.58
CA TYR A 385 27.55 12.31 4.51
C TYR A 385 27.13 11.40 5.66
N GLY A 386 27.95 10.42 6.04
CA GLY A 386 27.68 9.54 7.19
C GLY A 386 27.50 10.31 8.51
N LEU A 387 28.36 11.29 8.79
CA LEU A 387 28.24 12.15 9.97
C LEU A 387 26.98 13.03 9.95
N ILE A 388 26.63 13.60 8.79
CA ILE A 388 25.39 14.39 8.64
C ILE A 388 24.16 13.50 8.86
N ILE A 389 24.11 12.33 8.23
CA ILE A 389 23.01 11.36 8.39
C ILE A 389 22.88 10.95 9.85
N MET A 390 24.00 10.70 10.54
CA MET A 390 24.02 10.38 11.97
C MET A 390 23.41 11.50 12.82
N ALA A 391 23.79 12.76 12.56
CA ALA A 391 23.29 13.92 13.28
C ALA A 391 21.79 14.17 13.04
N ILE A 392 21.34 14.12 11.78
CA ILE A 392 19.92 14.27 11.42
C ILE A 392 19.09 13.15 12.06
N SER A 393 19.55 11.91 11.96
CA SER A 393 18.84 10.74 12.50
C SER A 393 18.73 10.79 14.03
N ALA A 394 19.79 11.22 14.73
CA ALA A 394 19.74 11.42 16.17
C ALA A 394 18.75 12.53 16.57
N ALA A 395 18.75 13.66 15.84
CA ALA A 395 17.86 14.78 16.08
C ALA A 395 16.39 14.41 15.85
N VAL A 396 16.08 13.70 14.76
CA VAL A 396 14.71 13.22 14.45
C VAL A 396 14.26 12.20 15.49
N ARG A 397 15.11 11.24 15.86
CA ARG A 397 14.77 10.23 16.88
C ARG A 397 14.43 10.85 18.24
N ALA A 398 15.10 11.94 18.62
CA ALA A 398 14.86 12.63 19.88
C ALA A 398 13.59 13.51 19.87
N ARG A 399 13.18 14.07 18.72
CA ARG A 399 12.07 15.02 18.61
C ARG A 399 10.77 14.43 18.05
N ALA A 400 10.84 13.30 17.34
CA ALA A 400 9.69 12.73 16.67
C ALA A 400 8.70 12.09 17.67
N LYS A 401 7.43 12.51 17.59
CA LYS A 401 6.33 11.90 18.35
C LYS A 401 5.88 10.57 17.71
N ALA A 402 5.70 10.58 16.40
CA ALA A 402 5.26 9.42 15.64
C ALA A 402 6.27 8.27 15.71
N GLN A 403 5.76 7.05 15.97
CA GLN A 403 6.59 5.85 16.13
C GLN A 403 7.36 5.50 14.85
N TRP A 404 6.72 5.61 13.68
CA TRP A 404 7.35 5.27 12.40
C TRP A 404 8.56 6.16 12.07
N LEU A 405 8.52 7.46 12.40
CA LEU A 405 9.66 8.35 12.24
C LEU A 405 10.82 7.95 13.17
N ARG A 406 10.51 7.56 14.41
CA ARG A 406 11.53 7.10 15.38
C ARG A 406 12.18 5.79 14.93
N ASP A 407 11.40 4.87 14.36
CA ASP A 407 11.90 3.60 13.82
C ASP A 407 12.80 3.85 12.61
N LEU A 408 12.37 4.67 11.65
CA LEU A 408 13.17 5.03 10.47
C LEU A 408 14.46 5.75 10.84
N ALA A 409 14.39 6.72 11.76
CA ALA A 409 15.56 7.43 12.26
C ALA A 409 16.52 6.49 13.00
N SER A 410 16.02 5.49 13.73
CA SER A 410 16.86 4.48 14.39
C SER A 410 17.57 3.58 13.38
N ILE A 411 16.92 3.23 12.27
CA ILE A 411 17.52 2.48 11.17
C ILE A 411 18.63 3.29 10.51
N LEU A 412 18.36 4.54 10.15
CA LEU A 412 19.37 5.41 9.51
C LEU A 412 20.55 5.72 10.44
N LEU A 413 20.30 5.91 11.73
CA LEU A 413 21.35 6.08 12.74
C LEU A 413 22.26 4.85 12.84
N LEU A 414 21.68 3.65 12.70
CA LEU A 414 22.48 2.44 12.66
C LEU A 414 23.26 2.30 11.34
N SER A 415 22.64 2.66 10.22
CA SER A 415 23.27 2.64 8.90
C SER A 415 24.39 3.66 8.73
N SER A 416 24.36 4.79 9.45
CA SER A 416 25.43 5.79 9.37
C SER A 416 26.76 5.27 9.91
N VAL A 417 26.76 4.30 10.83
CA VAL A 417 28.00 3.73 11.38
C VAL A 417 28.78 2.96 10.30
N PRO A 418 28.20 1.97 9.59
CA PRO A 418 28.84 1.38 8.42
C PRO A 418 29.20 2.39 7.33
N THR A 419 28.37 3.39 7.05
CA THR A 419 28.70 4.44 6.06
C THR A 419 30.01 5.16 6.40
N ILE A 420 30.21 5.54 7.66
CA ILE A 420 31.45 6.17 8.12
C ILE A 420 32.62 5.20 7.99
N VAL A 421 32.45 3.94 8.40
CA VAL A 421 33.51 2.91 8.32
C VAL A 421 33.94 2.65 6.88
N PHE A 422 32.98 2.50 5.95
CA PHE A 422 33.27 2.34 4.53
C PHE A 422 33.82 3.62 3.90
N GLY A 423 33.38 4.80 4.35
CA GLY A 423 33.98 6.07 3.94
C GLY A 423 35.45 6.18 4.30
N PHE A 424 35.85 5.72 5.51
CA PHE A 424 37.27 5.62 5.86
C PHE A 424 38.01 4.58 5.01
N LEU A 425 37.38 3.46 4.68
CA LEU A 425 37.97 2.43 3.81
C LEU A 425 38.25 2.99 2.41
N PHE A 426 37.28 3.74 1.85
CA PHE A 426 37.37 4.34 0.53
C PHE A 426 38.20 5.63 0.51
N GLY A 427 38.42 6.26 1.66
CA GLY A 427 39.13 7.54 1.77
C GLY A 427 38.27 8.74 1.38
N GLU A 428 36.94 8.62 1.41
CA GLU A 428 35.99 9.60 0.88
C GLU A 428 35.43 10.51 1.98
N PHE A 429 35.57 11.82 1.81
CA PHE A 429 35.00 12.86 2.67
C PHE A 429 34.43 13.96 1.78
N PHE A 430 33.09 14.03 1.66
CA PHE A 430 32.41 14.84 0.66
C PHE A 430 32.97 14.60 -0.76
N GLY A 431 33.18 13.34 -1.14
CA GLY A 431 33.93 12.96 -2.33
C GLY A 431 35.44 13.07 -2.12
N ASP A 432 36.13 13.81 -2.99
CA ASP A 432 37.59 13.99 -3.05
C ASP A 432 38.12 15.13 -2.16
N LEU A 433 37.24 15.85 -1.45
CA LEU A 433 37.64 16.98 -0.60
C LEU A 433 38.62 16.57 0.52
N GLY A 434 38.48 15.35 1.03
CA GLY A 434 39.40 14.77 2.02
C GLY A 434 40.82 14.54 1.48
N GLU A 435 40.94 14.22 0.20
CA GLU A 435 42.23 13.99 -0.49
C GLU A 435 42.90 15.33 -0.82
N HIS A 436 42.13 16.31 -1.30
CA HIS A 436 42.59 17.69 -1.53
C HIS A 436 43.11 18.37 -0.25
N MET A 437 42.58 18.02 0.91
CA MET A 437 43.00 18.54 2.22
C MET A 437 44.12 17.71 2.88
N HIS A 438 44.61 16.65 2.23
CA HIS A 438 45.60 15.69 2.77
C HIS A 438 45.21 15.01 4.10
N LEU A 439 43.92 14.95 4.45
CA LEU A 439 43.45 14.35 5.71
C LEU A 439 43.16 12.84 5.59
N PHE A 440 42.76 12.38 4.41
CA PHE A 440 42.36 10.99 4.18
C PHE A 440 42.99 10.45 2.90
N HIS A 441 43.51 9.23 2.97
CA HIS A 441 44.02 8.48 1.83
C HIS A 441 43.26 7.14 1.74
N PRO A 442 42.91 6.68 0.53
CA PRO A 442 42.25 5.39 0.34
C PRO A 442 43.10 4.27 0.93
N VAL A 443 42.50 3.44 1.79
CA VAL A 443 43.24 2.38 2.48
C VAL A 443 43.53 1.24 1.50
N THR A 444 44.79 0.82 1.45
CA THR A 444 45.19 -0.38 0.71
C THR A 444 44.91 -1.62 1.54
N VAL A 445 43.81 -2.31 1.24
CA VAL A 445 43.43 -3.56 1.89
C VAL A 445 43.48 -4.67 0.84
N PHE A 446 44.20 -5.75 1.14
CA PHE A 446 44.47 -6.88 0.21
C PHE A 446 45.24 -6.49 -1.06
N GLY A 447 46.08 -5.46 -1.01
CA GLY A 447 46.89 -5.03 -2.15
C GLY A 447 46.12 -4.25 -3.23
N VAL A 448 44.86 -3.88 -2.96
CA VAL A 448 44.03 -3.02 -3.82
C VAL A 448 43.84 -1.67 -3.11
N THR A 449 44.07 -0.57 -3.82
CA THR A 449 43.65 0.78 -3.41
C THR A 449 42.13 0.84 -3.57
N TRP A 450 41.39 0.93 -2.46
CA TRP A 450 39.92 0.98 -2.50
C TRP A 450 39.40 2.37 -2.88
N ASN A 451 39.96 3.01 -3.91
CA ASN A 451 39.34 4.16 -4.53
C ASN A 451 38.22 3.66 -5.46
N ARG A 452 36.98 4.07 -5.23
CA ARG A 452 35.82 3.56 -5.97
C ARG A 452 35.87 3.88 -7.46
N MET A 453 36.60 4.91 -7.88
CA MET A 453 36.79 5.28 -9.29
C MET A 453 37.77 4.36 -10.01
N GLU A 454 38.81 3.87 -9.33
CA GLU A 454 39.83 2.99 -9.91
C GLU A 454 39.46 1.51 -9.76
N ALA A 455 38.78 1.16 -8.67
CA ALA A 455 38.46 -0.21 -8.28
C ALA A 455 37.07 -0.69 -8.72
N VAL A 456 36.58 -0.27 -9.89
CA VAL A 456 35.23 -0.63 -10.39
C VAL A 456 35.04 -2.14 -10.50
N ILE A 457 36.01 -2.85 -11.11
CA ILE A 457 35.94 -4.31 -11.29
C ILE A 457 36.02 -5.05 -9.94
N PRO A 458 36.97 -4.75 -9.03
CA PRO A 458 36.97 -5.29 -7.68
C PRO A 458 35.67 -5.03 -6.90
N MET A 459 35.07 -3.85 -7.04
CA MET A 459 33.80 -3.50 -6.38
C MET A 459 32.62 -4.27 -6.96
N LEU A 460 32.59 -4.49 -8.27
CA LEU A 460 31.60 -5.38 -8.90
C LEU A 460 31.76 -6.81 -8.40
N ALA A 461 32.99 -7.32 -8.34
CA ALA A 461 33.27 -8.65 -7.83
C ALA A 461 32.83 -8.80 -6.37
N LEU A 462 33.17 -7.83 -5.51
CA LEU A 462 32.72 -7.79 -4.12
C LEU A 462 31.20 -7.80 -4.01
N ALA A 463 30.52 -6.97 -4.81
CA ALA A 463 29.06 -6.91 -4.82
C ALA A 463 28.42 -8.23 -5.24
N LEU A 464 28.95 -8.89 -6.28
CA LEU A 464 28.48 -10.20 -6.72
C LEU A 464 28.77 -11.30 -5.68
N VAL A 465 29.90 -11.26 -4.98
CA VAL A 465 30.23 -12.19 -3.88
C VAL A 465 29.28 -12.01 -2.70
N ILE A 466 28.98 -10.76 -2.32
CA ILE A 466 27.97 -10.44 -1.31
C ILE A 466 26.61 -11.00 -1.73
N GLY A 467 26.22 -10.78 -2.99
CA GLY A 467 24.97 -11.28 -3.55
C GLY A 467 24.89 -12.81 -3.53
N LEU A 468 25.97 -13.47 -3.93
CA LEU A 468 26.08 -14.91 -3.90
C LEU A 468 25.91 -15.45 -2.48
N PHE A 469 26.65 -14.89 -1.52
CA PHE A 469 26.57 -15.25 -0.11
C PHE A 469 25.14 -15.05 0.44
N HIS A 470 24.53 -13.90 0.14
CA HIS A 470 23.19 -13.57 0.65
C HIS A 470 22.12 -14.50 0.05
N VAL A 471 22.20 -14.84 -1.25
CA VAL A 471 21.29 -15.81 -1.88
C VAL A 471 21.45 -17.20 -1.27
N PHE A 472 22.69 -17.68 -1.06
CA PHE A 472 22.92 -18.96 -0.37
C PHE A 472 22.41 -18.96 1.06
N LEU A 473 22.59 -17.86 1.80
CA LEU A 473 22.02 -17.70 3.13
C LEU A 473 20.48 -17.82 3.08
N GLY A 474 19.84 -17.18 2.10
CA GLY A 474 18.39 -17.24 1.91
C GLY A 474 17.89 -18.65 1.61
N LEU A 475 18.60 -19.38 0.73
CA LEU A 475 18.33 -20.79 0.46
C LEU A 475 18.54 -21.67 1.71
N GLY A 476 19.56 -21.37 2.53
CA GLY A 476 19.81 -22.05 3.80
C GLY A 476 18.70 -21.86 4.83
N VAL A 477 18.17 -20.63 4.96
CA VAL A 477 17.00 -20.34 5.79
C VAL A 477 15.76 -21.04 5.23
N GLY A 478 15.59 -21.05 3.90
CA GLY A 478 14.50 -21.77 3.22
C GLY A 478 14.54 -23.28 3.48
N LEU A 479 15.74 -23.85 3.48
CA LEU A 479 15.97 -25.25 3.83
C LEU A 479 15.59 -25.54 5.28
N TYR A 480 15.94 -24.64 6.21
CA TYR A 480 15.55 -24.75 7.62
C TYR A 480 14.03 -24.67 7.82
N ASN A 481 13.34 -23.78 7.09
CA ASN A 481 11.87 -23.70 7.10
C ASN A 481 11.25 -25.01 6.58
N ALA A 482 11.75 -25.54 5.45
CA ALA A 482 11.26 -26.78 4.86
C ALA A 482 11.47 -28.00 5.78
N TRP A 483 12.59 -28.03 6.51
CA TRP A 483 12.85 -29.05 7.52
C TRP A 483 11.90 -28.92 8.71
N THR A 484 11.65 -27.71 9.20
CA THR A 484 10.72 -27.44 10.31
C THR A 484 9.30 -27.91 9.98
N VAL A 485 8.84 -27.68 8.75
CA VAL A 485 7.52 -28.12 8.24
C VAL A 485 7.53 -29.60 7.80
N ARG A 486 8.68 -30.30 7.84
CA ARG A 486 8.89 -31.69 7.40
C ARG A 486 8.49 -31.97 5.95
N SER A 487 8.59 -30.97 5.07
CA SER A 487 8.24 -31.10 3.65
C SER A 487 9.45 -31.56 2.82
N LYS A 488 9.47 -32.86 2.46
CA LYS A 488 10.56 -33.45 1.67
C LYS A 488 10.73 -32.81 0.29
N LYS A 489 9.63 -32.42 -0.37
CA LYS A 489 9.66 -31.83 -1.71
C LYS A 489 10.32 -30.45 -1.74
N HIS A 490 9.93 -29.59 -0.79
CA HIS A 490 10.50 -28.24 -0.68
C HIS A 490 11.97 -28.29 -0.26
N MET A 491 12.35 -29.28 0.55
CA MET A 491 13.74 -29.50 0.93
C MET A 491 14.62 -29.86 -0.29
N ILE A 492 14.14 -30.77 -1.14
CA ILE A 492 14.83 -31.16 -2.38
C ILE A 492 14.96 -29.96 -3.32
N GLU A 493 13.89 -29.17 -3.48
CA GLU A 493 13.92 -27.96 -4.30
C GLU A 493 15.03 -26.98 -3.87
N LYS A 494 15.13 -26.63 -2.57
CA LYS A 494 16.15 -25.68 -2.11
C LYS A 494 17.57 -26.20 -2.27
N ILE A 495 17.80 -27.49 -1.99
CA ILE A 495 19.12 -28.14 -2.19
C ILE A 495 19.48 -28.16 -3.68
N ALA A 496 18.52 -28.51 -4.54
CA ALA A 496 18.72 -28.58 -5.98
C ALA A 496 19.01 -27.21 -6.57
N THR A 497 18.27 -26.15 -6.18
CA THR A 497 18.55 -24.77 -6.60
C THR A 497 19.94 -24.32 -6.18
N ALA A 498 20.37 -24.61 -4.95
CA ALA A 498 21.74 -24.36 -4.51
C ALA A 498 22.77 -25.12 -5.37
N GLY A 499 22.51 -26.39 -5.68
CA GLY A 499 23.33 -27.22 -6.58
C GLY A 499 23.44 -26.64 -7.99
N VAL A 500 22.36 -26.11 -8.55
CA VAL A 500 22.40 -25.43 -9.86
C VAL A 500 23.27 -24.18 -9.83
N ILE A 501 23.16 -23.34 -8.79
CA ILE A 501 23.99 -22.14 -8.66
C ILE A 501 25.47 -22.52 -8.56
N VAL A 502 25.82 -23.52 -7.74
CA VAL A 502 27.20 -24.01 -7.64
C VAL A 502 27.69 -24.55 -8.98
N GLY A 503 26.89 -25.38 -9.66
CA GLY A 503 27.23 -25.94 -10.96
C GLY A 503 27.49 -24.86 -12.01
N LEU A 504 26.66 -23.82 -12.05
CA LEU A 504 26.82 -22.69 -12.95
C LEU A 504 28.11 -21.91 -12.67
N ILE A 505 28.45 -21.69 -11.40
CA ILE A 505 29.68 -20.98 -10.99
C ILE A 505 30.92 -21.78 -11.35
N VAL A 506 30.92 -23.10 -11.15
CA VAL A 506 32.04 -23.97 -11.55
C VAL A 506 32.25 -23.91 -13.06
N CYS A 507 31.18 -24.02 -13.85
CA CYS A 507 31.26 -23.92 -15.31
C CYS A 507 31.78 -22.55 -15.76
N LEU A 508 31.26 -21.45 -15.21
CA LEU A 508 31.72 -20.09 -15.50
C LEU A 508 33.18 -19.89 -15.09
N GLY A 509 33.59 -20.41 -13.93
CA GLY A 509 34.96 -20.32 -13.43
C GLY A 509 35.97 -21.06 -14.31
N CYS A 510 35.59 -22.23 -14.85
CA CYS A 510 36.40 -22.96 -15.83
C CYS A 510 36.46 -22.19 -17.16
N ALA A 511 35.33 -21.68 -17.66
CA ALA A 511 35.29 -20.90 -18.90
C ALA A 511 36.14 -19.62 -18.84
N ALA A 512 36.18 -18.97 -17.67
CA ALA A 512 37.00 -17.80 -17.39
C ALA A 512 38.47 -18.12 -17.06
N ARG A 513 38.88 -19.40 -17.12
CA ARG A 513 40.23 -19.90 -16.79
C ARG A 513 40.69 -19.67 -15.35
N PHE A 514 39.76 -19.46 -14.43
CA PHE A 514 40.06 -19.41 -12.98
C PHE A 514 40.15 -20.80 -12.35
N MET A 515 39.54 -21.81 -12.97
CA MET A 515 39.51 -23.20 -12.51
C MET A 515 40.08 -24.14 -13.57
N PRO A 516 40.61 -25.31 -13.17
CA PRO A 516 41.16 -26.28 -14.10
C PRO A 516 40.07 -26.96 -14.94
N ASP A 517 40.38 -27.26 -16.21
CA ASP A 517 39.41 -27.72 -17.21
C ASP A 517 38.65 -29.01 -16.82
N TYR A 518 39.24 -29.87 -15.97
CA TYR A 518 38.57 -31.09 -15.50
C TYR A 518 37.36 -30.80 -14.59
N ALA A 519 37.32 -29.64 -13.93
CA ALA A 519 36.19 -29.24 -13.08
C ALA A 519 34.94 -28.90 -13.91
N MET A 520 35.08 -28.63 -15.21
CA MET A 520 33.96 -28.40 -16.13
C MET A 520 33.00 -29.59 -16.16
N TRP A 521 33.53 -30.81 -16.22
CA TRP A 521 32.71 -32.03 -16.23
C TRP A 521 31.96 -32.22 -14.91
N ALA A 522 32.57 -31.86 -13.78
CA ALA A 522 31.92 -31.88 -12.48
C ALA A 522 30.78 -30.85 -12.40
N GLY A 523 30.97 -29.65 -12.93
CA GLY A 523 29.93 -28.61 -13.02
C GLY A 523 28.75 -29.05 -13.90
N ILE A 524 29.03 -29.58 -15.09
CA ILE A 524 28.00 -30.10 -16.01
C ILE A 524 27.25 -31.28 -15.37
N ALA A 525 27.94 -32.22 -14.73
CA ALA A 525 27.30 -33.34 -14.04
C ALA A 525 26.38 -32.87 -12.91
N LEU A 526 26.83 -31.88 -12.13
CA LEU A 526 26.02 -31.30 -11.05
C LEU A 526 24.78 -30.59 -11.59
N LEU A 527 24.89 -29.86 -12.70
CA LEU A 527 23.74 -29.24 -13.37
C LEU A 527 22.75 -30.28 -13.89
N LEU A 528 23.25 -31.33 -14.54
CA LEU A 528 22.44 -32.40 -15.12
C LEU A 528 21.62 -33.14 -14.06
N VAL A 529 22.15 -33.28 -12.84
CA VAL A 529 21.43 -33.84 -11.69
C VAL A 529 20.49 -32.82 -11.04
N SER A 530 20.97 -31.59 -10.82
CA SER A 530 20.24 -30.61 -10.01
C SER A 530 19.02 -30.03 -10.72
N VAL A 531 19.09 -29.80 -12.04
CA VAL A 531 17.97 -29.21 -12.80
C VAL A 531 16.71 -30.08 -12.74
N PRO A 532 16.75 -31.40 -13.04
CA PRO A 532 15.56 -32.26 -12.87
C PRO A 532 15.01 -32.31 -11.44
N LEU A 533 15.89 -32.24 -10.43
CA LEU A 533 15.47 -32.25 -9.03
C LEU A 533 14.71 -30.98 -8.63
N VAL A 534 15.05 -29.82 -9.21
CA VAL A 534 14.28 -28.58 -9.02
C VAL A 534 12.86 -28.76 -9.56
N PHE A 535 12.70 -29.31 -10.77
CA PHE A 535 11.38 -29.58 -11.35
C PHE A 535 10.59 -30.61 -10.53
N TYR A 536 11.24 -31.63 -9.99
CA TYR A 536 10.60 -32.63 -9.12
C TYR A 536 10.11 -32.03 -7.79
N GLY A 537 10.92 -31.18 -7.16
CA GLY A 537 10.62 -30.59 -5.86
C GLY A 537 9.57 -29.46 -5.92
N GLY A 538 9.73 -28.54 -6.87
CA GLY A 538 8.95 -27.28 -6.95
C GLY A 538 8.04 -27.15 -8.18
N GLY A 539 8.07 -28.09 -9.13
CA GLY A 539 7.29 -28.02 -10.37
C GLY A 539 7.62 -26.75 -11.19
N VAL A 540 6.59 -26.09 -11.71
CA VAL A 540 6.73 -24.83 -12.47
C VAL A 540 7.30 -23.70 -11.60
N PHE A 541 6.90 -23.64 -10.33
CA PHE A 541 7.39 -22.60 -9.41
C PHE A 541 8.89 -22.75 -9.10
N GLY A 542 9.40 -23.98 -8.98
CA GLY A 542 10.83 -24.24 -8.83
C GLY A 542 11.65 -23.77 -10.03
N ALA A 543 11.12 -23.92 -11.25
CA ALA A 543 11.77 -23.42 -12.46
C ALA A 543 11.86 -21.88 -12.49
N ILE A 544 10.80 -21.20 -12.07
CA ILE A 544 10.78 -19.73 -11.93
C ILE A 544 11.80 -19.29 -10.87
N GLU A 545 11.87 -19.98 -9.72
CA GLU A 545 12.83 -19.67 -8.67
C GLU A 545 14.28 -19.81 -9.16
N LEU A 546 14.56 -20.83 -9.98
CA LEU A 546 15.87 -21.04 -10.57
C LEU A 546 16.28 -19.88 -11.49
N ILE A 547 15.42 -19.50 -12.44
CA ILE A 547 15.67 -18.37 -13.35
C ILE A 547 15.88 -17.08 -12.54
N SER A 548 15.01 -16.87 -11.54
CA SER A 548 15.13 -15.73 -10.63
C SER A 548 16.43 -15.75 -9.83
N ALA A 549 16.93 -16.90 -9.39
CA ALA A 549 18.13 -16.97 -8.55
C ALA A 549 19.38 -16.38 -9.23
N VAL A 550 19.58 -16.64 -10.52
CA VAL A 550 20.68 -16.05 -11.29
C VAL A 550 20.51 -14.53 -11.43
N GLY A 551 19.30 -14.07 -11.76
CA GLY A 551 18.98 -12.64 -11.84
C GLY A 551 19.13 -11.92 -10.49
N ASN A 552 18.83 -12.60 -9.39
CA ASN A 552 18.97 -12.08 -8.04
C ASN A 552 20.43 -11.83 -7.69
N ILE A 553 21.35 -12.75 -8.02
CA ILE A 553 22.80 -12.56 -7.80
C ILE A 553 23.31 -11.37 -8.61
N MET A 554 22.96 -11.30 -9.90
CA MET A 554 23.39 -10.20 -10.78
C MET A 554 22.85 -8.84 -10.33
N SER A 555 21.68 -8.81 -9.69
CA SER A 555 21.07 -7.59 -9.16
C SER A 555 21.89 -6.91 -8.05
N TYR A 556 22.82 -7.63 -7.40
CA TYR A 556 23.74 -7.03 -6.41
C TYR A 556 24.78 -6.12 -7.04
N ALA A 557 25.04 -6.20 -8.34
CA ALA A 557 25.87 -5.21 -9.06
C ALA A 557 25.41 -3.76 -8.82
N ARG A 558 24.14 -3.59 -8.45
CA ARG A 558 23.54 -2.33 -8.04
C ARG A 558 24.22 -1.67 -6.83
N LEU A 559 24.76 -2.46 -5.89
CA LEU A 559 25.53 -1.95 -4.74
C LEU A 559 26.71 -1.09 -5.24
N MET A 560 27.44 -1.60 -6.22
CA MET A 560 28.56 -0.90 -6.85
C MET A 560 28.06 0.30 -7.67
N ALA A 561 27.05 0.10 -8.54
CA ALA A 561 26.56 1.15 -9.44
C ALA A 561 26.04 2.40 -8.71
N ILE A 562 25.21 2.23 -7.67
CA ILE A 562 24.64 3.36 -6.92
C ILE A 562 25.72 4.14 -6.22
N GLY A 563 26.64 3.44 -5.54
CA GLY A 563 27.69 4.17 -4.87
C GLY A 563 28.55 4.93 -5.87
N MET A 564 28.83 4.37 -7.06
CA MET A 564 29.70 5.04 -8.02
C MET A 564 29.05 6.33 -8.50
N ALA A 565 27.73 6.28 -8.76
CA ALA A 565 26.97 7.48 -9.10
C ALA A 565 27.03 8.56 -8.00
N SER A 566 26.96 8.17 -6.71
CA SER A 566 27.02 9.13 -5.60
C SER A 566 28.40 9.80 -5.47
N VAL A 567 29.49 9.05 -5.70
CA VAL A 567 30.85 9.59 -5.69
C VAL A 567 31.12 10.49 -6.89
N VAL A 568 30.73 10.06 -8.10
CA VAL A 568 30.85 10.90 -9.31
C VAL A 568 30.09 12.22 -9.12
N LEU A 569 28.89 12.18 -8.53
CA LEU A 569 28.12 13.40 -8.25
C LEU A 569 28.81 14.30 -7.22
N ALA A 570 29.45 13.73 -6.19
CA ALA A 570 30.23 14.49 -5.21
C ALA A 570 31.46 15.17 -5.84
N ILE A 571 32.19 14.46 -6.71
CA ILE A 571 33.35 15.01 -7.42
C ILE A 571 32.90 16.16 -8.34
N VAL A 572 31.82 15.98 -9.10
CA VAL A 572 31.25 17.05 -9.94
C VAL A 572 30.85 18.25 -9.08
N ALA A 573 30.28 18.04 -7.89
CA ALA A 573 29.97 19.15 -6.98
C ALA A 573 31.22 19.95 -6.58
N ASN A 574 32.32 19.27 -6.28
CA ASN A 574 33.60 19.89 -5.93
C ASN A 574 34.23 20.63 -7.12
N GLU A 575 34.18 20.06 -8.32
CA GLU A 575 34.68 20.72 -9.55
C GLU A 575 33.93 22.03 -9.84
N PHE A 576 32.60 22.06 -9.65
CA PHE A 576 31.79 23.27 -9.82
C PHE A 576 32.14 24.36 -8.80
N ALA A 577 32.56 24.00 -7.58
CA ALA A 577 33.08 24.96 -6.60
C ALA A 577 34.38 25.63 -7.09
N GLY A 578 35.26 24.88 -7.76
CA GLY A 578 36.57 25.34 -8.22
C GLY A 578 36.57 26.06 -9.58
N ALA A 579 35.63 25.74 -10.48
CA ALA A 579 35.69 26.14 -11.89
C ALA A 579 34.99 27.48 -12.22
N LEU A 580 33.98 27.89 -11.43
CA LEU A 580 33.24 29.11 -11.70
C LEU A 580 34.02 30.30 -11.15
N GLY A 581 34.63 31.10 -12.03
CA GLY A 581 35.45 32.28 -11.71
C GLY A 581 34.80 33.38 -10.86
N ILE A 582 33.57 33.16 -10.39
CA ILE A 582 32.90 33.88 -9.31
C ILE A 582 32.73 32.88 -8.15
N ALA A 583 33.61 32.94 -7.14
CA ALA A 583 33.66 32.00 -6.03
C ALA A 583 32.29 31.80 -5.33
N ALA A 584 31.46 32.85 -5.26
CA ALA A 584 30.12 32.78 -4.67
C ALA A 584 29.17 31.85 -5.45
N VAL A 585 29.20 31.87 -6.78
CA VAL A 585 28.30 31.05 -7.62
C VAL A 585 28.74 29.58 -7.59
N GLY A 586 30.05 29.32 -7.62
CA GLY A 586 30.62 27.98 -7.47
C GLY A 586 30.24 27.34 -6.13
N ILE A 587 30.39 28.07 -5.02
CA ILE A 587 30.04 27.57 -3.68
C ILE A 587 28.54 27.27 -3.58
N VAL A 588 27.67 28.15 -4.09
CA VAL A 588 26.22 27.91 -4.05
C VAL A 588 25.84 26.67 -4.86
N ALA A 589 26.40 26.50 -6.06
CA ALA A 589 26.17 25.33 -6.90
C ALA A 589 26.64 24.03 -6.22
N ALA A 590 27.84 24.05 -5.62
CA ALA A 590 28.39 22.90 -4.90
C ALA A 590 27.55 22.52 -3.68
N VAL A 591 27.12 23.50 -2.87
CA VAL A 591 26.22 23.25 -1.72
C VAL A 591 24.91 22.60 -2.20
N LEU A 592 24.33 23.09 -3.29
CA LEU A 592 23.10 22.52 -3.84
C LEU A 592 23.31 21.08 -4.33
N LEU A 593 24.42 20.79 -5.01
CA LEU A 593 24.75 19.45 -5.48
C LEU A 593 25.07 18.49 -4.32
N HIS A 594 25.77 18.93 -3.27
CA HIS A 594 25.99 18.13 -2.06
C HIS A 594 24.68 17.87 -1.30
N MET A 595 23.78 18.84 -1.22
CA MET A 595 22.45 18.66 -0.62
C MET A 595 21.62 17.65 -1.43
N MET A 596 21.68 17.73 -2.76
CA MET A 596 21.06 16.75 -3.64
C MET A 596 21.67 15.36 -3.44
N ASN A 597 23.00 15.25 -3.38
CA ASN A 597 23.68 13.98 -3.18
C ASN A 597 23.39 13.39 -1.79
N LEU A 598 23.28 14.21 -0.74
CA LEU A 598 22.85 13.78 0.58
C LEU A 598 21.42 13.24 0.55
N GLY A 599 20.50 13.97 -0.10
CA GLY A 599 19.11 13.52 -0.27
C GLY A 599 19.03 12.18 -1.02
N MET A 600 19.66 12.10 -2.19
CA MET A 600 19.72 10.86 -2.97
C MET A 600 20.43 9.74 -2.21
N GLY A 601 21.52 10.04 -1.49
CA GLY A 601 22.28 9.12 -0.67
C GLY A 601 21.51 8.58 0.54
N MET A 602 20.50 9.30 1.03
CA MET A 602 19.59 8.78 2.06
C MET A 602 18.48 7.90 1.45
N PHE A 603 17.86 8.32 0.34
CA PHE A 603 16.69 7.64 -0.21
C PHE A 603 17.03 6.48 -1.15
N SER A 604 17.87 6.70 -2.15
CA SER A 604 18.16 5.72 -3.20
C SER A 604 18.82 4.46 -2.64
N PRO A 605 19.89 4.55 -1.82
CA PRO A 605 20.46 3.38 -1.15
C PRO A 605 19.47 2.62 -0.26
N SER A 606 18.61 3.33 0.47
CA SER A 606 17.60 2.69 1.33
C SER A 606 16.60 1.85 0.53
N ILE A 607 16.08 2.39 -0.58
CA ILE A 607 15.12 1.69 -1.45
C ILE A 607 15.80 0.47 -2.10
N HIS A 608 17.03 0.65 -2.58
CA HIS A 608 17.74 -0.42 -3.25
C HIS A 608 18.22 -1.51 -2.29
N ALA A 609 18.63 -1.16 -1.07
CA ALA A 609 18.91 -2.12 -0.01
C ALA A 609 17.64 -2.88 0.38
N LEU A 610 16.51 -2.19 0.52
CA LEU A 610 15.22 -2.83 0.81
C LEU A 610 14.82 -3.80 -0.31
N ARG A 611 15.02 -3.42 -1.58
CA ARG A 611 14.78 -4.30 -2.72
C ARG A 611 15.60 -5.59 -2.59
N LEU A 612 16.92 -5.48 -2.40
CA LEU A 612 17.84 -6.61 -2.21
C LEU A 612 17.37 -7.58 -1.11
N HIS A 613 16.75 -7.06 -0.05
CA HIS A 613 16.17 -7.89 1.00
C HIS A 613 14.85 -8.53 0.57
N MET A 614 13.90 -7.75 0.06
CA MET A 614 12.54 -8.23 -0.22
C MET A 614 12.45 -9.15 -1.42
N VAL A 615 13.15 -8.82 -2.52
CA VAL A 615 13.04 -9.54 -3.79
C VAL A 615 14.14 -10.57 -3.92
N GLU A 616 15.38 -10.23 -3.60
CA GLU A 616 16.50 -11.12 -3.84
C GLU A 616 16.73 -12.15 -2.71
N PHE A 617 16.48 -11.78 -1.44
CA PHE A 617 16.72 -12.63 -0.26
C PHE A 617 15.45 -13.28 0.32
N PHE A 618 14.43 -12.51 0.70
CA PHE A 618 13.22 -13.03 1.35
C PHE A 618 12.44 -13.98 0.44
N SER A 619 12.43 -13.75 -0.88
CA SER A 619 11.79 -14.66 -1.85
C SER A 619 12.28 -16.11 -1.77
N LYS A 620 13.46 -16.36 -1.18
CA LYS A 620 14.02 -17.71 -1.04
C LYS A 620 13.43 -18.52 0.12
N PHE A 621 12.82 -17.87 1.12
CA PHE A 621 12.34 -18.55 2.32
C PHE A 621 11.04 -18.02 2.92
N TYR A 622 10.61 -16.81 2.54
CA TYR A 622 9.47 -16.10 3.12
C TYR A 622 8.29 -16.13 2.14
N GLN A 623 7.23 -16.86 2.47
CA GLN A 623 5.99 -16.89 1.68
C GLN A 623 4.99 -15.86 2.20
N GLY A 624 4.98 -15.63 3.52
CA GLY A 624 4.05 -14.74 4.20
C GLY A 624 2.59 -15.23 4.13
N GLY A 625 1.68 -14.33 4.48
CA GLY A 625 0.23 -14.60 4.53
C GLY A 625 -0.25 -15.16 5.87
N GLY A 626 0.54 -15.04 6.93
CA GLY A 626 0.09 -15.30 8.30
C GLY A 626 -0.72 -14.15 8.88
N GLN A 627 -1.23 -14.35 10.10
CA GLN A 627 -1.97 -13.34 10.84
C GLN A 627 -1.08 -12.71 11.91
N LEU A 628 -1.10 -11.38 12.06
CA LEU A 628 -0.33 -10.72 13.11
C LEU A 628 -1.06 -10.85 14.46
N TYR A 629 -0.32 -11.10 15.52
CA TYR A 629 -0.85 -11.10 16.89
C TYR A 629 -1.39 -9.72 17.29
N ARG A 630 -2.71 -9.64 17.44
CA ARG A 630 -3.45 -8.52 18.02
C ARG A 630 -4.03 -8.93 19.38
N PRO A 631 -3.43 -8.49 20.51
CA PRO A 631 -3.99 -8.75 21.82
C PRO A 631 -5.31 -7.99 22.03
N PHE A 632 -6.23 -8.60 22.76
CA PHE A 632 -7.46 -7.99 23.25
C PHE A 632 -7.15 -7.00 24.37
N LYS A 633 -6.93 -5.75 23.99
CA LYS A 633 -6.70 -4.61 24.87
C LYS A 633 -7.19 -3.34 24.22
N LYS A 634 -7.39 -2.27 25.00
CA LYS A 634 -7.67 -0.94 24.47
C LYS A 634 -6.50 -0.50 23.59
N LEU A 635 -6.78 -0.11 22.34
CA LEU A 635 -5.81 0.62 21.54
C LEU A 635 -5.56 1.94 22.27
N GLU A 636 -4.37 2.11 22.84
CA GLU A 636 -3.90 3.45 23.22
C GLU A 636 -3.90 4.26 21.93
N LYS A 637 -4.81 5.23 21.85
CA LYS A 637 -4.89 6.16 20.71
C LYS A 637 -3.50 6.80 20.59
N GLU A 638 -2.77 6.46 19.52
CA GLU A 638 -1.54 7.14 19.18
C GLU A 638 -1.89 8.62 18.97
N SER A 639 -1.51 9.44 19.94
CA SER A 639 -1.68 10.90 19.94
C SER A 639 -0.69 11.60 19.02
#